data_AF-A0A6L6WFD2-F1
#
_entry.id   AF-A0A6L6WFD2-F1
#
_cell.length_a   1.000
_cell.length_b   1.000
_cell.length_c   1.000
_cell.angle_alpha   90.00
_cell.angle_beta   90.00
_cell.angle_gamma   90.00
#
_symmetry.space_group_name_H-M   'P 1'
#
loop_
_entity.id
_entity.type
_entity.pdbx_description
1 polymer ?
#
loop_
_entity_poly.entity_id
_entity_poly.type
_entity_poly.pdbx_seq_one_letter_code
_entity_poly.pdbx_strand_id
1 'polypeptide(L)'
;MATYILHRLPISTRIAMLVAIPMILIVVFAVSRLLDLYERAQINTEVTGELVETMSNLVHGLQTERGMSATYIANDDTSASPELSEIRAANTELAQSFKSVLSEVDTSTLHDETLGKVDQVVASIGQLDVVRQSVDEQDVTVPDMVSFYTNLNSNLVDIGLAAALTIDDKNIAEQGMAMSIFVLSKDSIGLERAVGSLGFSAVWTPKRVRKLAIAAQRTQERFRSFQSIASGQAYEQLKILLENEDYQNMMTIRNNILARNKSEIKSITQEIWFETATAALAAMKEMENALILQMRTDMQAFDDGNRNGFIHNLTGLSALVAIILTLSILVARDISQGLSGLNKALKELGDSNLDIEIPGANRKDQLGSMARSVVVLREGALEKRTADAEMEKTRRDQTWMAQQVGKALSSLNRKMLTYRIEEDFPEDFKTLRLDFNDSAQALETAVMSVSQLATTVGKGTQAISTNTTSLAQRTESQANALEQTTSAMNELTQSVRQSAENADEVEKIAQNARADVAKCNTVVNDTVEAMEEIRTSSSDISAITKVIEDIAFQTNLLALNAGVEAARAGEAGRGFAVVASEVRVLAQRCTDAVGQIDELTNRSSGLVDRGADLVGQAGNAMDNVNDQVSKISGLMEEIAQVVKEQALQLSDINGAVGELEQVTQKNASMVEETTAASVQLSHQAGELNQLISQFSVSEETAFSSDDDWSQVA
;
A
#
# COMPACT_ATOMS: atom_id res chain seq x y z
N MET A 1 40.70 41.17 -9.23
CA MET A 1 41.79 40.53 -8.46
C MET A 1 42.13 39.14 -8.98
N ALA A 2 41.15 38.25 -9.23
CA ALA A 2 41.37 36.89 -9.77
C ALA A 2 42.10 36.83 -11.12
N THR A 3 41.73 37.69 -12.08
CA THR A 3 42.39 37.80 -13.39
C THR A 3 43.84 38.27 -13.32
N TYR A 4 44.23 39.02 -12.28
CA TYR A 4 45.61 39.51 -12.08
C TYR A 4 46.55 38.38 -11.61
N ILE A 5 46.04 37.48 -10.76
CA ILE A 5 46.78 36.32 -10.25
C ILE A 5 46.94 35.25 -11.35
N LEU A 6 45.88 35.01 -12.14
CA LEU A 6 45.88 34.05 -13.25
C LEU A 6 46.98 34.33 -14.29
N HIS A 7 47.26 35.61 -14.62
CA HIS A 7 48.26 35.95 -15.65
C HIS A 7 49.71 35.66 -15.26
N ARG A 8 50.04 35.51 -13.96
CA ARG A 8 51.40 35.17 -13.51
C ARG A 8 51.67 33.67 -13.38
N LEU A 9 50.65 32.83 -13.50
CA LEU A 9 50.80 31.39 -13.42
C LEU A 9 51.23 30.79 -14.76
N PRO A 10 52.07 29.74 -14.78
CA PRO A 10 52.34 28.95 -15.97
C PRO A 10 51.05 28.47 -16.62
N ILE A 11 51.04 28.34 -17.95
CA ILE A 11 49.87 27.87 -18.72
C ILE A 11 49.42 26.48 -18.22
N SER A 12 50.36 25.61 -17.86
CA SER A 12 50.09 24.28 -17.29
C SER A 12 49.25 24.34 -16.01
N THR A 13 49.53 25.30 -15.13
CA THR A 13 48.84 25.47 -13.84
C THR A 13 47.43 26.02 -14.02
N ARG A 14 47.21 26.86 -15.05
CA ARG A 14 45.87 27.39 -15.37
C ARG A 14 44.99 26.29 -15.95
N ILE A 15 45.51 25.47 -16.85
CA ILE A 15 44.80 24.32 -17.41
C ILE A 15 44.45 23.32 -16.29
N ALA A 16 45.39 23.04 -15.38
CA ALA A 16 45.14 22.18 -14.23
C ALA A 16 44.06 22.71 -13.30
N MET A 17 44.04 24.02 -12.98
CA MET A 17 42.98 24.62 -12.15
C MET A 17 41.60 24.59 -12.83
N LEU A 18 41.55 24.78 -14.15
CA LEU A 18 40.31 24.79 -14.93
C LEU A 18 39.58 23.44 -14.89
N VAL A 19 40.33 22.34 -14.75
CA VAL A 19 39.78 20.98 -14.57
C VAL A 19 39.58 20.65 -13.10
N ALA A 20 40.53 21.00 -12.23
CA ALA A 20 40.50 20.58 -10.81
C ALA A 20 39.33 21.20 -10.04
N ILE A 21 38.98 22.46 -10.29
CA ILE A 21 37.93 23.14 -9.52
C ILE A 21 36.53 22.55 -9.80
N PRO A 22 36.08 22.39 -11.07
CA PRO A 22 34.80 21.71 -11.35
C PRO A 22 34.79 20.27 -10.85
N MET A 23 35.93 19.57 -10.94
CA MET A 23 36.01 18.17 -10.54
C MET A 23 35.90 18.01 -9.02
N ILE A 24 36.51 18.89 -8.22
CA ILE A 24 36.31 18.93 -6.76
C ILE A 24 34.84 19.18 -6.43
N LEU A 25 34.16 20.08 -7.13
CA LEU A 25 32.72 20.34 -6.90
C LEU A 25 31.85 19.13 -7.23
N ILE A 26 32.13 18.43 -8.34
CA ILE A 26 31.42 17.20 -8.73
C ILE A 26 31.67 16.10 -7.70
N VAL A 27 32.91 15.92 -7.24
CA VAL A 27 33.24 14.92 -6.21
C VAL A 27 32.56 15.25 -4.89
N VAL A 28 32.60 16.49 -4.43
CA VAL A 28 31.92 16.90 -3.19
C VAL A 28 30.41 16.67 -3.30
N PHE A 29 29.79 17.05 -4.41
CA PHE A 29 28.36 16.82 -4.64
C PHE A 29 28.02 15.33 -4.70
N ALA A 30 28.77 14.54 -5.46
CA ALA A 30 28.54 13.10 -5.59
C ALA A 30 28.76 12.36 -4.26
N VAL A 31 29.80 12.71 -3.51
CA VAL A 31 30.05 12.16 -2.16
C VAL A 31 28.93 12.57 -1.20
N SER A 32 28.48 13.82 -1.22
CA SER A 32 27.35 14.25 -0.37
C SER A 32 26.06 13.48 -0.68
N ARG A 33 25.76 13.24 -1.96
CA ARG A 33 24.61 12.43 -2.38
C ARG A 33 24.76 10.96 -2.00
N LEU A 34 25.96 10.41 -2.10
CA LEU A 34 26.25 9.04 -1.69
C LEU A 34 26.13 8.86 -0.19
N LEU A 35 26.57 9.85 0.61
CA LEU A 35 26.41 9.84 2.06
C LEU A 35 24.95 9.96 2.47
N ASP A 36 24.17 10.87 1.85
CA ASP A 36 22.72 10.98 2.08
C ASP A 36 22.00 9.66 1.76
N LEU A 37 22.36 9.00 0.66
CA LEU A 37 21.80 7.70 0.28
C LEU A 37 22.22 6.59 1.24
N TYR A 38 23.45 6.65 1.77
CA TYR A 38 23.95 5.69 2.74
C TYR A 38 23.30 5.86 4.12
N GLU A 39 23.15 7.09 4.61
CA GLU A 39 22.43 7.40 5.86
C GLU A 39 20.94 7.04 5.76
N ARG A 40 20.30 7.29 4.62
CA ARG A 40 18.90 6.86 4.37
C ARG A 40 18.76 5.35 4.18
N ALA A 41 19.78 4.69 3.62
CA ALA A 41 19.81 3.23 3.55
C ALA A 41 20.06 2.59 4.92
N GLN A 42 20.69 3.32 5.84
CA GLN A 42 20.76 3.03 7.28
C GLN A 42 19.47 3.42 8.02
N ILE A 43 18.31 3.40 7.35
CA ILE A 43 17.06 3.28 8.10
C ILE A 43 17.09 1.96 8.85
N ASN A 44 16.56 2.02 10.06
CA ASN A 44 16.70 1.12 11.18
C ASN A 44 16.14 -0.30 10.92
N THR A 45 16.63 -1.03 9.92
CA THR A 45 16.28 -2.44 9.64
C THR A 45 16.53 -3.32 10.86
N GLU A 46 17.65 -3.10 11.55
CA GLU A 46 18.00 -3.77 12.81
C GLU A 46 16.97 -3.48 13.91
N VAL A 47 16.72 -2.21 14.21
CA VAL A 47 15.74 -1.79 15.21
C VAL A 47 14.31 -2.16 14.81
N THR A 48 13.97 -2.15 13.53
CA THR A 48 12.65 -2.59 13.03
C THR A 48 12.48 -4.08 13.21
N GLY A 49 13.51 -4.87 12.89
CA GLY A 49 13.52 -6.30 13.13
C GLY A 49 13.39 -6.64 14.62
N GLU A 50 14.09 -5.90 15.50
CA GLU A 50 13.97 -6.03 16.95
C GLU A 50 12.60 -5.56 17.48
N LEU A 51 12.04 -4.49 16.91
CA LEU A 51 10.72 -3.98 17.27
C LEU A 51 9.65 -5.01 16.94
N VAL A 52 9.71 -5.61 15.74
CA VAL A 52 8.75 -6.61 15.30
C VAL A 52 8.86 -7.90 16.13
N GLU A 53 10.08 -8.30 16.51
CA GLU A 53 10.31 -9.44 17.40
C GLU A 53 9.77 -9.18 18.83
N THR A 54 10.13 -8.06 19.44
CA THR A 54 9.68 -7.69 20.79
C THR A 54 8.17 -7.48 20.82
N MET A 55 7.59 -6.88 19.78
CA MET A 55 6.15 -6.78 19.56
C MET A 55 5.49 -8.16 19.53
N SER A 56 5.99 -9.08 18.70
CA SER A 56 5.44 -10.44 18.57
C SER A 56 5.44 -11.18 19.91
N ASN A 57 6.56 -11.09 20.64
CA ASN A 57 6.72 -11.73 21.94
C ASN A 57 5.76 -11.14 22.98
N LEU A 58 5.64 -9.80 23.03
CA LEU A 58 4.68 -9.12 23.90
C LEU A 58 3.23 -9.50 23.57
N VAL A 59 2.84 -9.47 22.29
CA VAL A 59 1.49 -9.86 21.85
C VAL A 59 1.19 -11.31 22.26
N HIS A 60 2.12 -12.24 22.06
CA HIS A 60 1.96 -13.63 22.48
C HIS A 60 1.79 -13.77 24.01
N GLY A 61 2.60 -13.04 24.77
CA GLY A 61 2.52 -13.00 26.22
C GLY A 61 1.16 -12.47 26.70
N LEU A 62 0.70 -11.34 26.15
CA LEU A 62 -0.58 -10.72 26.48
C LEU A 62 -1.78 -11.60 26.08
N GLN A 63 -1.69 -12.35 24.98
CA GLN A 63 -2.71 -13.33 24.59
C GLN A 63 -2.85 -14.46 25.62
N THR A 64 -1.72 -14.91 26.16
CA THR A 64 -1.68 -15.93 27.20
C THR A 64 -2.26 -15.39 28.51
N GLU A 65 -1.87 -14.18 28.92
CA GLU A 65 -2.42 -13.49 30.08
C GLU A 65 -3.94 -13.26 29.97
N ARG A 66 -4.42 -12.80 28.81
CA ARG A 66 -5.86 -12.64 28.53
C ARG A 66 -6.62 -13.95 28.70
N GLY A 67 -6.09 -15.06 28.18
CA GLY A 67 -6.74 -16.37 28.25
C GLY A 67 -6.81 -16.93 29.68
N MET A 68 -5.72 -16.79 30.44
CA MET A 68 -5.65 -17.22 31.83
C MET A 68 -6.52 -16.34 32.74
N SER A 69 -6.52 -15.03 32.52
CA SER A 69 -7.38 -14.07 33.25
C SER A 69 -8.87 -14.33 32.98
N ALA A 70 -9.24 -14.66 31.74
CA ALA A 70 -10.62 -15.02 31.41
C ALA A 70 -11.07 -16.29 32.13
N THR A 71 -10.19 -17.30 32.21
CA THR A 71 -10.46 -18.56 32.93
C THR A 71 -10.58 -18.32 34.43
N TYR A 72 -9.69 -17.50 35.00
CA TYR A 72 -9.70 -17.10 36.40
C TYR A 72 -11.03 -16.45 36.82
N ILE A 73 -11.49 -15.43 36.07
CA ILE A 73 -12.78 -14.78 36.33
C ILE A 73 -13.95 -15.76 36.11
N ALA A 74 -13.88 -16.62 35.08
CA ALA A 74 -14.96 -17.54 34.75
C ALA A 74 -15.16 -18.67 35.79
N ASN A 75 -14.11 -19.06 36.49
CA ASN A 75 -14.14 -20.11 37.52
C ASN A 75 -14.50 -19.58 38.92
N ASP A 76 -14.57 -18.25 39.10
CA ASP A 76 -14.78 -17.60 40.39
C ASP A 76 -13.72 -18.01 41.43
N ASP A 77 -12.46 -18.10 40.98
CA ASP A 77 -11.35 -18.56 41.79
C ASP A 77 -10.97 -17.49 42.83
N THR A 78 -10.80 -17.91 44.09
CA THR A 78 -10.48 -17.00 45.22
C THR A 78 -9.11 -16.32 45.14
N SER A 79 -8.20 -16.80 44.29
CA SER A 79 -6.87 -16.21 44.07
C SER A 79 -6.29 -16.61 42.72
N ALA A 80 -5.59 -15.68 42.06
CA ALA A 80 -4.85 -15.96 40.82
C ALA A 80 -3.87 -17.14 40.99
N SER A 81 -3.72 -17.97 39.97
CA SER A 81 -2.77 -19.09 39.99
C SER A 81 -1.32 -18.58 40.01
N PRO A 82 -0.37 -19.37 40.57
CA PRO A 82 1.06 -19.06 40.47
C PRO A 82 1.51 -18.84 39.02
N GLU A 83 0.98 -19.64 38.09
CA GLU A 83 1.24 -19.55 36.66
C GLU A 83 0.79 -18.21 36.05
N LEU A 84 -0.40 -17.71 36.40
CA LEU A 84 -0.87 -16.38 35.96
C LEU A 84 0.03 -15.26 36.48
N SER A 85 0.54 -15.39 37.71
CA SER A 85 1.47 -14.42 38.29
C SER A 85 2.82 -14.41 37.56
N GLU A 86 3.35 -15.59 37.19
CA GLU A 86 4.57 -15.72 36.38
C GLU A 86 4.40 -15.12 34.99
N ILE A 87 3.27 -15.38 34.31
CA ILE A 87 2.96 -14.80 33.00
C ILE A 87 2.91 -13.28 33.07
N ARG A 88 2.27 -12.71 34.09
CA ARG A 88 2.17 -11.24 34.27
C ARG A 88 3.55 -10.60 34.49
N ALA A 89 4.43 -11.25 35.26
CA ALA A 89 5.79 -10.80 35.47
C ALA A 89 6.59 -10.81 34.14
N ALA A 90 6.55 -11.92 33.41
CA ALA A 90 7.20 -12.03 32.10
C ALA A 90 6.68 -10.98 31.10
N ASN A 91 5.36 -10.74 31.06
CA ASN A 91 4.76 -9.73 30.20
C ASN A 91 5.16 -8.30 30.56
N THR A 92 5.46 -8.05 31.83
CA THR A 92 5.97 -6.75 32.28
C THR A 92 7.38 -6.50 31.73
N GLU A 93 8.24 -7.52 31.75
CA GLU A 93 9.57 -7.47 31.13
C GLU A 93 9.49 -7.31 29.61
N LEU A 94 8.61 -8.07 28.94
CA LEU A 94 8.39 -7.95 27.50
C LEU A 94 7.88 -6.56 27.12
N ALA A 95 6.96 -5.98 27.91
CA ALA A 95 6.45 -4.63 27.68
C ALA A 95 7.53 -3.56 27.86
N GLN A 96 8.46 -3.77 28.79
CA GLN A 96 9.60 -2.89 28.98
C GLN A 96 10.61 -3.00 27.83
N SER A 97 10.90 -4.22 27.37
CA SER A 97 11.76 -4.47 26.21
C SER A 97 11.20 -3.79 24.95
N PHE A 98 9.92 -4.00 24.64
CA PHE A 98 9.24 -3.33 23.53
C PHE A 98 9.32 -1.80 23.62
N LYS A 99 9.05 -1.22 24.80
CA LYS A 99 9.16 0.23 25.01
C LYS A 99 10.58 0.77 24.82
N SER A 100 11.60 -0.01 25.20
CA SER A 100 13.01 0.35 24.99
C SER A 100 13.32 0.46 23.51
N VAL A 101 13.01 -0.58 22.74
CA VAL A 101 13.27 -0.61 21.30
C VAL A 101 12.44 0.44 20.56
N LEU A 102 11.17 0.63 20.95
CA LEU A 102 10.30 1.66 20.38
C LEU A 102 10.87 3.08 20.54
N SER A 103 11.62 3.35 21.61
CA SER A 103 12.25 4.66 21.83
C SER A 103 13.43 4.94 20.89
N GLU A 104 13.96 3.90 20.23
CA GLU A 104 15.05 3.99 19.25
C GLU A 104 14.53 4.13 17.81
N VAL A 105 13.23 3.92 17.59
CA VAL A 105 12.59 4.08 16.28
C VAL A 105 12.51 5.57 15.91
N ASP A 106 12.93 5.92 14.69
CA ASP A 106 12.80 7.27 14.18
C ASP A 106 11.33 7.58 13.85
N THR A 107 10.63 8.18 14.80
CA THR A 107 9.22 8.55 14.67
C THR A 107 8.97 9.66 13.65
N SER A 108 10.00 10.38 13.18
CA SER A 108 9.82 11.45 12.19
C SER A 108 9.41 10.94 10.80
N THR A 109 9.60 9.64 10.56
CA THR A 109 9.23 8.96 9.31
C THR A 109 7.82 8.36 9.34
N LEU A 110 7.16 8.33 10.51
CA LEU A 110 5.84 7.74 10.69
C LEU A 110 4.72 8.74 10.40
N HIS A 111 3.59 8.25 9.88
CA HIS A 111 2.40 9.06 9.63
C HIS A 111 1.68 9.43 10.95
N ASP A 112 0.94 10.55 10.95
CA ASP A 112 0.25 11.07 12.15
C ASP A 112 -0.69 10.04 12.81
N GLU A 113 -1.35 9.19 12.01
CA GLU A 113 -2.19 8.10 12.52
C GLU A 113 -1.39 7.08 13.33
N THR A 114 -0.21 6.70 12.84
CA THR A 114 0.67 5.74 13.52
C THR A 114 1.23 6.31 14.81
N LEU A 115 1.58 7.62 14.82
CA LEU A 115 2.00 8.30 16.05
C LEU A 115 0.90 8.28 17.11
N GLY A 116 -0.36 8.51 16.71
CA GLY A 116 -1.50 8.36 17.62
C GLY A 116 -1.64 6.94 18.20
N LYS A 117 -1.35 5.89 17.40
CA LYS A 117 -1.35 4.50 17.88
C LYS A 117 -0.19 4.21 18.83
N VAL A 118 0.99 4.78 18.60
CA VAL A 118 2.14 4.70 19.51
C VAL A 118 1.77 5.24 20.89
N ASP A 119 1.17 6.43 20.95
CA ASP A 119 0.71 7.03 22.21
C ASP A 119 -0.32 6.15 22.93
N GLN A 120 -1.28 5.58 22.18
CA GLN A 120 -2.29 4.67 22.73
C GLN A 120 -1.67 3.39 23.30
N VAL A 121 -0.68 2.80 22.63
CA VAL A 121 0.00 1.58 23.11
C VAL A 121 0.79 1.88 24.38
N VAL A 122 1.55 2.97 24.41
CA VAL A 122 2.31 3.37 25.62
C VAL A 122 1.36 3.60 26.80
N ALA A 123 0.24 4.30 26.56
CA ALA A 123 -0.78 4.53 27.58
C ALA A 123 -1.44 3.21 28.05
N SER A 124 -1.80 2.33 27.13
CA SER A 124 -2.44 1.04 27.44
C SER A 124 -1.51 0.11 28.21
N ILE A 125 -0.22 0.04 27.83
CA ILE A 125 0.80 -0.69 28.59
C ILE A 125 0.90 -0.13 30.02
N GLY A 126 0.82 1.19 30.19
CA GLY A 126 0.80 1.84 31.51
C GLY A 126 -0.42 1.50 32.36
N GLN A 127 -1.52 1.02 31.75
CA GLN A 127 -2.74 0.61 32.43
C GLN A 127 -2.80 -0.89 32.76
N LEU A 128 -1.81 -1.70 32.34
CA LEU A 128 -1.81 -3.15 32.57
C LEU A 128 -1.99 -3.51 34.04
N ASP A 129 -1.27 -2.83 34.95
CA ASP A 129 -1.35 -3.13 36.38
C ASP A 129 -2.72 -2.77 36.98
N VAL A 130 -3.37 -1.71 36.47
CA VAL A 130 -4.73 -1.33 36.87
C VAL A 130 -5.73 -2.41 36.42
N VAL A 131 -5.62 -2.86 35.16
CA VAL A 131 -6.49 -3.92 34.64
C VAL A 131 -6.25 -5.22 35.39
N ARG A 132 -5.00 -5.59 35.67
CA ARG A 132 -4.65 -6.78 36.47
C ARG A 132 -5.24 -6.71 37.87
N GLN A 133 -5.18 -5.55 38.52
CA GLN A 133 -5.82 -5.33 39.81
C GLN A 133 -7.34 -5.51 39.73
N SER A 134 -8.00 -4.92 38.73
CA SER A 134 -9.45 -5.11 38.52
C SER A 134 -9.82 -6.57 38.20
N VAL A 135 -8.94 -7.32 37.54
CA VAL A 135 -9.10 -8.77 37.34
C VAL A 135 -9.01 -9.53 38.66
N ASP A 136 -8.03 -9.21 39.50
CA ASP A 136 -7.80 -9.86 40.80
C ASP A 136 -8.92 -9.55 41.80
N GLU A 137 -9.45 -8.32 41.77
CA GLU A 137 -10.63 -7.89 42.53
C GLU A 137 -11.96 -8.36 41.89
N GLN A 138 -11.89 -8.96 40.69
CA GLN A 138 -13.02 -9.35 39.85
C GLN A 138 -14.05 -8.22 39.58
N ASP A 139 -13.60 -6.96 39.57
CA ASP A 139 -14.41 -5.76 39.32
C ASP A 139 -14.55 -5.44 37.81
N VAL A 140 -13.88 -6.21 36.95
CA VAL A 140 -13.97 -6.08 35.48
C VAL A 140 -14.72 -7.25 34.86
N THR A 141 -15.57 -6.95 33.88
CA THR A 141 -16.26 -8.01 33.13
C THR A 141 -15.29 -8.70 32.15
N VAL A 142 -15.46 -10.01 31.93
CA VAL A 142 -14.65 -10.75 30.93
C VAL A 142 -14.68 -10.07 29.54
N PRO A 143 -15.83 -9.60 29.01
CA PRO A 143 -15.85 -8.84 27.76
C PRO A 143 -14.97 -7.59 27.75
N ASP A 144 -15.01 -6.78 28.82
CA ASP A 144 -14.25 -5.52 28.87
C ASP A 144 -12.75 -5.78 28.97
N MET A 145 -12.35 -6.74 29.82
CA MET A 145 -10.96 -7.20 29.93
C MET A 145 -10.46 -7.74 28.59
N VAL A 146 -11.22 -8.63 27.95
CA VAL A 146 -10.86 -9.18 26.63
C VAL A 146 -10.73 -8.05 25.60
N SER A 147 -11.62 -7.05 25.63
CA SER A 147 -11.54 -5.90 24.72
C SER A 147 -10.27 -5.09 24.92
N PHE A 148 -9.87 -4.83 26.16
CA PHE A 148 -8.63 -4.11 26.48
C PHE A 148 -7.40 -4.79 25.87
N TYR A 149 -7.17 -6.07 26.19
CA TYR A 149 -6.02 -6.82 25.66
C TYR A 149 -6.08 -6.96 24.12
N THR A 150 -7.28 -7.13 23.56
CA THR A 150 -7.45 -7.26 22.10
C THR A 150 -7.07 -5.97 21.38
N ASN A 151 -7.49 -4.81 21.92
CA ASN A 151 -7.14 -3.50 21.35
C ASN A 151 -5.64 -3.22 21.49
N LEU A 152 -5.05 -3.52 22.65
CA LEU A 152 -3.60 -3.40 22.86
C LEU A 152 -2.82 -4.27 21.87
N ASN A 153 -3.20 -5.54 21.70
CA ASN A 153 -2.55 -6.44 20.74
C ASN A 153 -2.67 -5.92 19.29
N SER A 154 -3.84 -5.43 18.89
CA SER A 154 -4.04 -4.91 17.53
C SER A 154 -3.15 -3.68 17.27
N ASN A 155 -3.12 -2.73 18.22
CA ASN A 155 -2.30 -1.54 18.05
C ASN A 155 -0.79 -1.86 18.07
N LEU A 156 -0.35 -2.84 18.87
CA LEU A 156 1.02 -3.34 18.85
C LEU A 156 1.41 -3.88 17.47
N VAL A 157 0.54 -4.70 16.88
CA VAL A 157 0.75 -5.26 15.53
C VAL A 157 0.80 -4.15 14.48
N ASP A 158 -0.07 -3.15 14.56
CA ASP A 158 -0.09 -2.01 13.64
C ASP A 158 1.21 -1.19 13.68
N ILE A 159 1.80 -1.00 14.87
CA ILE A 159 3.10 -0.32 15.02
C ILE A 159 4.20 -1.14 14.35
N GLY A 160 4.24 -2.46 14.58
CA GLY A 160 5.22 -3.34 13.95
C GLY A 160 5.11 -3.34 12.42
N LEU A 161 3.88 -3.34 11.89
CA LEU A 161 3.62 -3.23 10.46
C LEU A 161 4.07 -1.87 9.91
N ALA A 162 3.71 -0.78 10.57
CA ALA A 162 4.08 0.56 10.12
C ALA A 162 5.60 0.72 10.05
N ALA A 163 6.34 0.19 11.04
CA ALA A 163 7.80 0.19 11.02
C ALA A 163 8.34 -0.62 9.82
N ALA A 164 7.81 -1.82 9.56
CA ALA A 164 8.23 -2.62 8.40
C ALA A 164 7.95 -1.91 7.06
N LEU A 165 6.86 -1.15 6.95
CA LEU A 165 6.50 -0.38 5.75
C LEU A 165 7.37 0.86 5.51
N THR A 166 8.18 1.30 6.50
CA THR A 166 9.16 2.38 6.28
C THR A 166 10.37 1.94 5.48
N ILE A 167 10.59 0.62 5.36
CA ILE A 167 11.69 0.05 4.59
C ILE A 167 11.27 -0.02 3.12
N ASP A 168 12.03 0.64 2.25
CA ASP A 168 11.79 0.70 0.80
C ASP A 168 12.21 -0.61 0.09
N ASP A 169 11.64 -1.73 0.53
CA ASP A 169 11.77 -3.04 -0.10
C ASP A 169 10.41 -3.73 -0.18
N LYS A 170 10.04 -4.12 -1.40
CA LYS A 170 8.75 -4.75 -1.69
C LYS A 170 8.56 -6.06 -0.91
N ASN A 171 9.59 -6.89 -0.78
CA ASN A 171 9.46 -8.20 -0.14
C ASN A 171 9.29 -8.05 1.38
N ILE A 172 10.04 -7.11 1.99
CA ILE A 172 9.91 -6.80 3.42
C ILE A 172 8.52 -6.25 3.72
N ALA A 173 7.99 -5.35 2.88
CA ALA A 173 6.64 -4.82 3.03
C ALA A 173 5.56 -5.92 2.90
N GLU A 174 5.66 -6.79 1.89
CA GLU A 174 4.76 -7.93 1.72
C GLU A 174 4.79 -8.87 2.93
N GLN A 175 5.98 -9.17 3.45
CA GLN A 175 6.15 -10.02 4.63
C GLN A 175 5.64 -9.38 5.90
N GLY A 176 5.85 -8.06 6.08
CA GLY A 176 5.30 -7.31 7.20
C GLY A 176 3.77 -7.37 7.21
N MET A 177 3.13 -7.18 6.06
CA MET A 177 1.67 -7.31 5.91
C MET A 177 1.19 -8.73 6.20
N ALA A 178 1.83 -9.74 5.61
CA ALA A 178 1.50 -11.14 5.84
C ALA A 178 1.66 -11.52 7.33
N MET A 179 2.77 -11.14 7.95
CA MET A 179 3.02 -11.38 9.36
C MET A 179 1.95 -10.73 10.24
N SER A 180 1.63 -9.46 10.00
CA SER A 180 0.59 -8.73 10.75
C SER A 180 -0.75 -9.48 10.73
N ILE A 181 -1.21 -9.88 9.54
CA ILE A 181 -2.46 -10.64 9.37
C ILE A 181 -2.36 -11.99 10.09
N PHE A 182 -1.21 -12.65 10.03
CA PHE A 182 -0.98 -13.93 10.70
C PHE A 182 -1.04 -13.81 12.23
N VAL A 183 -0.40 -12.79 12.81
CA VAL A 183 -0.44 -12.53 14.26
C VAL A 183 -1.88 -12.25 14.71
N LEU A 184 -2.63 -11.48 13.92
CA LEU A 184 -4.05 -11.25 14.16
C LEU A 184 -4.87 -12.55 14.03
N SER A 185 -4.55 -13.43 13.08
CA SER A 185 -5.19 -14.74 12.97
C SER A 185 -4.96 -15.59 14.23
N LYS A 186 -3.72 -15.61 14.72
CA LYS A 186 -3.35 -16.26 15.99
C LYS A 186 -4.13 -15.68 17.17
N ASP A 187 -4.37 -14.37 17.19
CA ASP A 187 -5.21 -13.73 18.21
C ASP A 187 -6.66 -14.26 18.20
N SER A 188 -7.24 -14.45 17.02
CA SER A 188 -8.59 -15.03 16.87
C SER A 188 -8.66 -16.46 17.41
N ILE A 189 -7.64 -17.28 17.16
CA ILE A 189 -7.52 -18.63 17.74
C ILE A 189 -7.44 -18.56 19.27
N GLY A 190 -6.74 -17.57 19.82
CA GLY A 190 -6.73 -17.29 21.25
C GLY A 190 -8.13 -17.00 21.82
N LEU A 191 -8.98 -16.30 21.06
CA LEU A 191 -10.38 -16.07 21.43
C LEU A 191 -11.22 -17.35 21.31
N GLU A 192 -10.99 -18.18 20.28
CA GLU A 192 -11.63 -19.49 20.15
C GLU A 192 -11.31 -20.36 21.38
N ARG A 193 -10.04 -20.43 21.79
CA ARG A 193 -9.61 -21.13 23.02
C ARG A 193 -10.43 -20.68 24.23
N ALA A 194 -10.51 -19.37 24.47
CA ALA A 194 -11.24 -18.83 25.63
C ALA A 194 -12.74 -19.15 25.57
N VAL A 195 -13.39 -18.95 24.41
CA VAL A 195 -14.82 -19.26 24.23
C VAL A 195 -15.10 -20.75 24.38
N GLY A 196 -14.19 -21.60 23.88
CA GLY A 196 -14.31 -23.05 24.01
C GLY A 196 -14.12 -23.54 25.44
N SER A 197 -13.18 -22.99 26.20
CA SER A 197 -13.00 -23.32 27.61
C SER A 197 -14.26 -23.00 28.43
N LEU A 198 -14.88 -21.84 28.18
CA LEU A 198 -16.20 -21.48 28.75
C LEU A 198 -17.35 -22.39 28.27
N GLY A 199 -17.25 -22.89 27.04
CA GLY A 199 -18.22 -23.80 26.44
C GLY A 199 -18.17 -25.20 27.04
N PHE A 200 -16.98 -25.69 27.38
CA PHE A 200 -16.76 -27.00 28.01
C PHE A 200 -16.82 -26.97 29.54
N SER A 201 -16.56 -25.83 30.19
CA SER A 201 -16.76 -25.66 31.64
C SER A 201 -18.26 -25.64 32.02
N ALA A 202 -19.11 -25.32 31.05
CA ALA A 202 -20.55 -25.23 31.22
C ALA A 202 -21.29 -25.83 30.00
N VAL A 203 -22.53 -25.42 29.72
CA VAL A 203 -23.31 -25.99 28.58
C VAL A 203 -23.07 -25.19 27.29
N TRP A 204 -22.90 -25.90 26.17
CA TRP A 204 -22.91 -25.32 24.82
C TRP A 204 -24.31 -24.78 24.44
N THR A 205 -24.60 -23.53 24.79
CA THR A 205 -25.83 -22.82 24.38
C THR A 205 -25.73 -22.27 22.95
N PRO A 206 -26.86 -22.01 22.26
CA PRO A 206 -26.84 -21.38 20.93
C PRO A 206 -26.03 -20.07 20.87
N LYS A 207 -26.09 -19.27 21.94
CA LYS A 207 -25.32 -18.02 22.07
C LYS A 207 -23.80 -18.26 22.11
N ARG A 208 -23.34 -19.30 22.83
CA ARG A 208 -21.91 -19.65 22.91
C ARG A 208 -21.39 -20.27 21.61
N VAL A 209 -22.19 -21.14 20.98
CA VAL A 209 -21.86 -21.67 19.66
C VAL A 209 -21.76 -20.54 18.63
N ARG A 210 -22.65 -19.55 18.66
CA ARG A 210 -22.56 -18.35 17.80
C ARG A 210 -21.28 -17.54 18.08
N LYS A 211 -20.89 -17.34 19.35
CA LYS A 211 -19.62 -16.67 19.69
C LYS A 211 -18.40 -17.42 19.15
N LEU A 212 -18.37 -18.74 19.29
CA LEU A 212 -17.29 -19.57 18.72
C LEU A 212 -17.29 -19.48 17.19
N ALA A 213 -18.46 -19.52 16.55
CA ALA A 213 -18.58 -19.38 15.10
C ALA A 213 -18.04 -18.04 14.59
N ILE A 214 -18.32 -16.94 15.30
CA ILE A 214 -17.78 -15.61 14.95
C ILE A 214 -16.25 -15.59 15.09
N ALA A 215 -15.71 -16.16 16.17
CA ALA A 215 -14.25 -16.25 16.35
C ALA A 215 -13.59 -17.11 15.25
N ALA A 216 -14.17 -18.28 14.96
CA ALA A 216 -13.71 -19.17 13.90
C ALA A 216 -13.78 -18.53 12.50
N GLN A 217 -14.83 -17.77 12.23
CA GLN A 217 -14.96 -17.02 10.98
C GLN A 217 -13.88 -15.93 10.87
N ARG A 218 -13.60 -15.19 11.95
CA ARG A 218 -12.49 -14.21 11.98
C ARG A 218 -11.14 -14.86 11.69
N THR A 219 -10.86 -16.03 12.29
CA THR A 219 -9.66 -16.82 11.98
C THR A 219 -9.61 -17.17 10.49
N GLN A 220 -10.72 -17.67 9.94
CA GLN A 220 -10.77 -18.10 8.54
C GLN A 220 -10.59 -16.95 7.55
N GLU A 221 -11.24 -15.79 7.76
CA GLU A 221 -11.05 -14.63 6.88
C GLU A 221 -9.62 -14.10 6.95
N ARG A 222 -9.02 -14.01 8.14
CA ARG A 222 -7.61 -13.61 8.29
C ARG A 222 -6.67 -14.60 7.60
N PHE A 223 -6.92 -15.91 7.67
CA PHE A 223 -6.14 -16.89 6.91
C PHE A 223 -6.29 -16.74 5.40
N ARG A 224 -7.48 -16.40 4.88
CA ARG A 224 -7.67 -16.12 3.45
C ARG A 224 -6.93 -14.85 3.03
N SER A 225 -7.01 -13.79 3.82
CA SER A 225 -6.24 -12.55 3.57
C SER A 225 -4.74 -12.83 3.59
N PHE A 226 -4.26 -13.62 4.56
CA PHE A 226 -2.88 -14.08 4.61
C PHE A 226 -2.51 -14.83 3.33
N GLN A 227 -3.30 -15.82 2.90
CA GLN A 227 -3.05 -16.58 1.67
C GLN A 227 -3.01 -15.72 0.42
N SER A 228 -3.76 -14.62 0.37
CA SER A 228 -3.78 -13.71 -0.79
C SER A 228 -2.52 -12.83 -0.91
N ILE A 229 -1.81 -12.61 0.20
CA ILE A 229 -0.64 -11.73 0.27
C ILE A 229 0.66 -12.53 0.43
N ALA A 230 0.60 -13.68 1.11
CA ALA A 230 1.76 -14.51 1.40
C ALA A 230 2.38 -15.05 0.11
N SER A 231 3.62 -14.64 -0.15
CA SER A 231 4.45 -15.10 -1.26
C SER A 231 5.67 -15.86 -0.74
N GLY A 232 6.31 -16.65 -1.61
CA GLY A 232 7.57 -17.33 -1.32
C GLY A 232 7.55 -18.18 -0.04
N GLN A 233 8.45 -17.87 0.89
CA GLN A 233 8.68 -18.67 2.10
C GLN A 233 7.50 -18.61 3.09
N ALA A 234 6.74 -17.52 3.14
CA ALA A 234 5.56 -17.41 3.99
C ALA A 234 4.47 -18.42 3.60
N TYR A 235 4.34 -18.70 2.29
CA TYR A 235 3.41 -19.72 1.78
C TYR A 235 3.87 -21.14 2.13
N GLU A 236 5.17 -21.43 2.12
CA GLU A 236 5.67 -22.75 2.54
C GLU A 236 5.50 -22.98 4.04
N GLN A 237 5.74 -21.96 4.88
CA GLN A 237 5.47 -22.05 6.31
C GLN A 237 3.98 -22.30 6.60
N LEU A 238 3.09 -21.71 5.79
CA LEU A 238 1.66 -21.97 5.90
C LEU A 238 1.32 -23.44 5.64
N LYS A 239 1.92 -24.07 4.62
CA LYS A 239 1.68 -25.50 4.37
C LYS A 239 2.11 -26.36 5.55
N ILE A 240 3.28 -26.07 6.12
CA ILE A 240 3.79 -26.77 7.31
C ILE A 240 2.79 -26.64 8.47
N LEU A 241 2.26 -25.44 8.72
CA LEU A 241 1.23 -25.24 9.75
C LEU A 241 -0.05 -26.02 9.45
N LEU A 242 -0.50 -26.03 8.19
CA LEU A 242 -1.71 -26.76 7.79
C LEU A 242 -1.54 -28.29 7.88
N GLU A 243 -0.32 -28.80 7.87
CA GLU A 243 -0.02 -30.23 8.09
C GLU A 243 0.29 -30.57 9.55
N ASN A 244 0.44 -29.55 10.41
CA ASN A 244 0.73 -29.75 11.84
C ASN A 244 -0.42 -30.44 12.57
N GLU A 245 -0.10 -31.50 13.31
CA GLU A 245 -1.08 -32.36 13.99
C GLU A 245 -1.87 -31.61 15.07
N ASP A 246 -1.20 -30.78 15.88
CA ASP A 246 -1.84 -30.02 16.96
C ASP A 246 -2.82 -28.98 16.41
N TYR A 247 -2.43 -28.30 15.34
CA TYR A 247 -3.30 -27.37 14.63
C TYR A 247 -4.55 -28.09 14.08
N GLN A 248 -4.36 -29.23 13.40
CA GLN A 248 -5.47 -30.01 12.85
C GLN A 248 -6.40 -30.59 13.92
N ASN A 249 -5.86 -31.01 15.05
CA ASN A 249 -6.64 -31.49 16.20
C ASN A 249 -7.60 -30.41 16.72
N MET A 250 -7.10 -29.18 16.91
CA MET A 250 -7.96 -28.06 17.29
C MET A 250 -9.06 -27.80 16.25
N MET A 251 -8.70 -27.76 14.97
CA MET A 251 -9.65 -27.51 13.88
C MET A 251 -10.76 -28.58 13.84
N THR A 252 -10.41 -29.84 14.11
CA THR A 252 -11.34 -30.96 14.16
C THR A 252 -12.34 -30.79 15.31
N ILE A 253 -11.86 -30.50 16.52
CA ILE A 253 -12.73 -30.27 17.68
C ILE A 253 -13.65 -29.06 17.44
N ARG A 254 -13.08 -27.96 16.93
CA ARG A 254 -13.84 -26.74 16.58
C ARG A 254 -14.97 -27.07 15.59
N ASN A 255 -14.65 -27.77 14.50
CA ASN A 255 -15.64 -28.12 13.48
C ASN A 255 -16.74 -29.03 14.05
N ASN A 256 -16.41 -29.96 14.94
CA ASN A 256 -17.39 -30.79 15.64
C ASN A 256 -18.34 -29.96 16.50
N ILE A 257 -17.83 -28.95 17.22
CA ILE A 257 -18.66 -28.02 18.01
C ILE A 257 -19.61 -27.24 17.11
N LEU A 258 -19.10 -26.67 16.00
CA LEU A 258 -19.90 -25.88 15.05
C LEU A 258 -20.97 -26.72 14.34
N ALA A 259 -20.64 -27.97 14.00
CA ALA A 259 -21.58 -28.95 13.43
C ALA A 259 -22.57 -29.52 14.46
N ARG A 260 -22.42 -29.18 15.75
CA ARG A 260 -23.23 -29.70 16.87
C ARG A 260 -23.21 -31.23 16.97
N ASN A 261 -22.07 -31.84 16.68
CA ASN A 261 -21.90 -33.29 16.72
C ASN A 261 -21.82 -33.80 18.17
N LYS A 262 -22.99 -34.06 18.77
CA LYS A 262 -23.12 -34.37 20.21
C LYS A 262 -22.33 -35.59 20.68
N SER A 263 -22.05 -36.58 19.83
CA SER A 263 -21.29 -37.78 20.22
C SER A 263 -19.81 -37.50 20.41
N GLU A 264 -19.21 -36.71 19.52
CA GLU A 264 -17.80 -36.34 19.55
C GLU A 264 -17.49 -35.27 20.61
N ILE A 265 -18.45 -34.37 20.89
CA ILE A 265 -18.27 -33.31 21.90
C ILE A 265 -18.30 -33.88 23.33
N LYS A 266 -19.00 -35.01 23.55
CA LYS A 266 -19.31 -35.51 24.90
C LYS A 266 -18.09 -36.04 25.66
N SER A 267 -17.04 -36.45 24.95
CA SER A 267 -15.79 -36.98 25.51
C SER A 267 -14.73 -35.91 25.77
N ILE A 268 -14.97 -34.66 25.34
CA ILE A 268 -13.99 -33.58 25.43
C ILE A 268 -14.25 -32.75 26.68
N THR A 269 -13.23 -32.62 27.52
CA THR A 269 -13.25 -31.77 28.73
C THR A 269 -12.70 -30.37 28.43
N GLN A 270 -12.92 -29.43 29.35
CA GLN A 270 -12.31 -28.10 29.29
C GLN A 270 -10.78 -28.17 29.22
N GLU A 271 -10.19 -29.09 29.99
CA GLU A 271 -8.74 -29.33 30.06
C GLU A 271 -8.20 -29.80 28.70
N ILE A 272 -8.81 -30.83 28.11
CA ILE A 272 -8.42 -31.35 26.78
C ILE A 272 -8.53 -30.27 25.71
N TRP A 273 -9.61 -29.48 25.71
CA TRP A 273 -9.77 -28.37 24.77
C TRP A 273 -8.69 -27.30 24.97
N PHE A 274 -8.42 -26.93 26.22
CA PHE A 274 -7.44 -25.91 26.54
C PHE A 274 -6.02 -26.34 26.14
N GLU A 275 -5.64 -27.59 26.42
CA GLU A 275 -4.36 -28.17 25.99
C GLU A 275 -4.25 -28.21 24.47
N THR A 276 -5.28 -28.72 23.78
CA THR A 276 -5.29 -28.82 22.30
C THR A 276 -5.18 -27.45 21.64
N ALA A 277 -5.94 -26.46 22.12
CA ALA A 277 -5.90 -25.11 21.57
C ALA A 277 -4.58 -24.40 21.91
N THR A 278 -3.96 -24.70 23.05
CA THR A 278 -2.65 -24.17 23.42
C THR A 278 -1.54 -24.77 22.54
N ALA A 279 -1.60 -26.07 22.23
CA ALA A 279 -0.69 -26.71 21.28
C ALA A 279 -0.82 -26.13 19.86
N ALA A 280 -2.05 -25.91 19.39
CA ALA A 280 -2.28 -25.23 18.10
C ALA A 280 -1.72 -23.80 18.06
N LEU A 281 -1.87 -23.03 19.14
CA LEU A 281 -1.27 -21.70 19.27
C LEU A 281 0.27 -21.75 19.30
N ALA A 282 0.86 -22.80 19.89
CA ALA A 282 2.30 -23.02 19.86
C ALA A 282 2.80 -23.31 18.44
N ALA A 283 2.10 -24.16 17.69
CA ALA A 283 2.40 -24.40 16.26
C ALA A 283 2.31 -23.11 15.43
N MET A 284 1.30 -22.25 15.70
CA MET A 284 1.24 -20.93 15.07
C MET A 284 2.42 -20.03 15.49
N LYS A 285 2.84 -20.07 16.76
CA LYS A 285 4.00 -19.29 17.24
C LYS A 285 5.30 -19.73 16.55
N GLU A 286 5.47 -21.02 16.27
CA GLU A 286 6.62 -21.51 15.49
C GLU A 286 6.63 -20.93 14.08
N MET A 287 5.49 -20.93 13.38
CA MET A 287 5.36 -20.29 12.07
C MET A 287 5.63 -18.78 12.14
N GLU A 288 5.09 -18.07 13.14
CA GLU A 288 5.36 -16.64 13.34
C GLU A 288 6.85 -16.35 13.52
N ASN A 289 7.55 -17.15 14.33
CA ASN A 289 8.99 -17.01 14.54
C ASN A 289 9.76 -17.25 13.23
N ALA A 290 9.32 -18.20 12.41
CA ALA A 290 9.90 -18.44 11.08
C ALA A 290 9.68 -17.25 10.13
N LEU A 291 8.51 -16.61 10.17
CA LEU A 291 8.23 -15.39 9.40
C LEU A 291 9.11 -14.21 9.86
N ILE A 292 9.26 -14.01 11.18
CA ILE A 292 10.13 -12.96 11.74
C ILE A 292 11.59 -13.20 11.33
N LEU A 293 12.07 -14.45 11.42
CA LEU A 293 13.42 -14.80 11.02
C LEU A 293 13.66 -14.56 9.53
N GLN A 294 12.68 -14.91 8.68
CA GLN A 294 12.77 -14.65 7.25
C GLN A 294 12.82 -13.15 6.97
N MET A 295 11.94 -12.38 7.60
CA MET A 295 11.89 -10.93 7.42
C MET A 295 13.20 -10.27 7.88
N ARG A 296 13.79 -10.74 8.98
CA ARG A 296 15.14 -10.32 9.40
C ARG A 296 16.23 -10.68 8.39
N THR A 297 16.14 -11.85 7.79
CA THR A 297 17.10 -12.28 6.75
C THR A 297 17.00 -11.37 5.53
N ASP A 298 15.78 -11.00 5.14
CA ASP A 298 15.54 -10.10 4.00
C ASP A 298 15.97 -8.67 4.32
N MET A 299 15.75 -8.19 5.55
CA MET A 299 16.31 -6.93 6.06
C MET A 299 17.85 -6.91 6.00
N GLN A 300 18.52 -7.99 6.41
CA GLN A 300 19.98 -8.11 6.30
C GLN A 300 20.45 -8.14 4.84
N ALA A 301 19.73 -8.84 3.97
CA ALA A 301 20.04 -8.88 2.54
C ALA A 301 19.86 -7.52 1.87
N PHE A 302 18.85 -6.76 2.29
CA PHE A 302 18.63 -5.38 1.88
C PHE A 302 19.79 -4.46 2.30
N ASP A 303 20.23 -4.57 3.56
CA ASP A 303 21.39 -3.81 4.06
C ASP A 303 22.68 -4.15 3.32
N ASP A 304 22.94 -5.44 3.08
CA ASP A 304 24.09 -5.90 2.28
C ASP A 304 24.01 -5.40 0.83
N GLY A 305 22.81 -5.40 0.23
CA GLY A 305 22.53 -4.86 -1.09
C GLY A 305 22.86 -3.36 -1.17
N ASN A 306 22.39 -2.58 -0.20
CA ASN A 306 22.66 -1.15 -0.09
C ASN A 306 24.16 -0.87 0.11
N ARG A 307 24.83 -1.63 0.99
CA ARG A 307 26.28 -1.52 1.20
C ARG A 307 27.06 -1.81 -0.08
N ASN A 308 26.71 -2.88 -0.80
CA ASN A 308 27.36 -3.24 -2.05
C ASN A 308 27.10 -2.20 -3.15
N GLY A 309 25.88 -1.69 -3.26
CA GLY A 309 25.52 -0.60 -4.16
C GLY A 309 26.32 0.67 -3.90
N PHE A 310 26.47 1.05 -2.63
CA PHE A 310 27.34 2.16 -2.21
C PHE A 310 28.80 1.95 -2.63
N ILE A 311 29.38 0.77 -2.37
CA ILE A 311 30.75 0.43 -2.76
C ILE A 311 30.92 0.47 -4.29
N HIS A 312 29.97 -0.06 -5.06
CA HIS A 312 29.99 -0.03 -6.52
C HIS A 312 29.91 1.41 -7.07
N ASN A 313 29.04 2.25 -6.52
CA ASN A 313 28.94 3.65 -6.92
C ASN A 313 30.21 4.44 -6.56
N LEU A 314 30.80 4.19 -5.38
CA LEU A 314 32.04 4.84 -4.95
C LEU A 314 33.24 4.43 -5.82
N THR A 315 33.35 3.13 -6.16
CA THR A 315 34.39 2.63 -7.05
C THR A 315 34.23 3.14 -8.47
N GLY A 316 33.01 3.19 -9.00
CA GLY A 316 32.69 3.80 -10.30
C GLY A 316 33.04 5.29 -10.38
N LEU A 317 32.66 6.06 -9.35
CA LEU A 317 33.02 7.48 -9.25
C LEU A 317 34.54 7.68 -9.21
N SER A 318 35.25 6.88 -8.41
CA SER A 318 36.70 6.93 -8.29
C SER A 318 37.39 6.61 -9.62
N ALA A 319 36.90 5.61 -10.36
CA ALA A 319 37.42 5.25 -11.68
C ALA A 319 37.18 6.38 -12.71
N LEU A 320 35.98 6.98 -12.73
CA LEU A 320 35.65 8.08 -13.62
C LEU A 320 36.54 9.31 -13.35
N VAL A 321 36.72 9.67 -12.08
CA VAL A 321 37.61 10.73 -11.63
C VAL A 321 39.05 10.46 -12.05
N ALA A 322 39.54 9.22 -11.88
CA ALA A 322 40.88 8.84 -12.30
C ALA A 322 41.06 8.96 -13.82
N ILE A 323 40.10 8.52 -14.64
CA ILE A 323 40.15 8.66 -16.11
C ILE A 323 40.21 10.13 -16.51
N ILE A 324 39.35 10.98 -15.93
CA ILE A 324 39.31 12.41 -16.23
C ILE A 324 40.62 13.09 -15.83
N LEU A 325 41.17 12.80 -14.64
CA LEU A 325 42.47 13.30 -14.19
C LEU A 325 43.59 12.87 -15.13
N THR A 326 43.62 11.59 -15.50
CA THR A 326 44.67 11.03 -16.35
C THR A 326 44.63 11.67 -17.75
N LEU A 327 43.44 11.77 -18.35
CA LEU A 327 43.25 12.42 -19.64
C LEU A 327 43.62 13.91 -19.59
N SER A 328 43.24 14.60 -18.52
CA SER A 328 43.55 16.02 -18.32
C SER A 328 45.04 16.27 -18.14
N ILE A 329 45.75 15.40 -17.40
CA ILE A 329 47.20 15.46 -17.25
C ILE A 329 47.90 15.19 -18.60
N LEU A 330 47.43 14.21 -19.37
CA LEU A 330 47.98 13.90 -20.69
C LEU A 330 47.84 15.08 -21.66
N VAL A 331 46.65 15.67 -21.76
CA VAL A 331 46.38 16.84 -22.61
C VAL A 331 47.18 18.06 -22.14
N ALA A 332 47.20 18.34 -20.83
CA ALA A 332 47.96 19.46 -20.29
C ALA A 332 49.47 19.30 -20.51
N ARG A 333 50.00 18.08 -20.40
CA ARG A 333 51.41 17.76 -20.65
C ARG A 333 51.76 17.92 -22.13
N ASP A 334 50.95 17.40 -23.04
CA ASP A 334 51.19 17.49 -24.49
C ASP A 334 51.19 18.95 -24.97
N ILE A 335 50.20 19.75 -24.55
CA ILE A 335 50.12 21.18 -24.87
C ILE A 335 51.31 21.96 -24.29
N SER A 336 51.66 21.70 -23.03
CA SER A 336 52.76 22.42 -22.35
C SER A 336 54.13 22.08 -22.96
N GLN A 337 54.37 20.82 -23.32
CA GLN A 337 55.60 20.40 -23.99
C GLN A 337 55.71 20.99 -25.40
N GLY A 338 54.62 20.98 -26.18
CA GLY A 338 54.60 21.58 -27.51
C GLY A 338 54.88 23.09 -27.50
N LEU A 339 54.25 23.84 -26.58
CA LEU A 339 54.49 25.29 -26.43
C LEU A 339 55.90 25.60 -25.94
N SER A 340 56.44 24.81 -24.99
CA SER A 340 57.82 25.01 -24.51
C SER A 340 58.85 24.71 -25.59
N GLY A 341 58.62 23.68 -26.42
CA GLY A 341 59.48 23.34 -27.55
C GLY A 341 59.54 24.46 -28.59
N LEU A 342 58.37 25.03 -28.92
CA LEU A 342 58.27 26.16 -29.84
C LEU A 342 58.90 27.44 -29.28
N ASN A 343 58.70 27.73 -27.99
CA ASN A 343 59.31 28.90 -27.37
C ASN A 343 60.85 28.78 -27.30
N LYS A 344 61.37 27.58 -27.04
CA LYS A 344 62.81 27.31 -27.08
C LYS A 344 63.38 27.48 -28.49
N ALA A 345 62.70 26.93 -29.50
CA ALA A 345 63.08 27.08 -30.90
C ALA A 345 63.07 28.55 -31.35
N LEU A 346 62.03 29.31 -31.00
CA LEU A 346 61.94 30.76 -31.28
C LEU A 346 63.05 31.57 -30.58
N LYS A 347 63.41 31.21 -29.35
CA LYS A 347 64.49 31.87 -28.62
C LYS A 347 65.85 31.59 -29.25
N GLU A 348 66.13 30.35 -29.64
CA GLU A 348 67.39 29.98 -30.30
C GLU A 348 67.49 30.58 -31.71
N LEU A 349 66.38 30.70 -32.44
CA LEU A 349 66.30 31.48 -33.68
C LEU A 349 66.60 32.97 -33.47
N GLY A 350 66.11 33.57 -32.38
CA GLY A 350 66.43 34.94 -31.98
C GLY A 350 67.91 35.12 -31.62
N ASP A 351 68.55 34.08 -31.07
CA ASP A 351 69.97 34.04 -30.72
C ASP A 351 70.87 33.66 -31.93
N SER A 352 70.33 33.70 -33.16
CA SER A 352 71.03 33.42 -34.43
C SER A 352 71.52 31.97 -34.61
N ASN A 353 70.98 31.01 -33.85
CA ASN A 353 71.25 29.59 -34.05
C ASN A 353 70.25 28.99 -35.05
N LEU A 354 70.69 28.75 -36.29
CA LEU A 354 69.85 28.30 -37.40
C LEU A 354 69.85 26.77 -37.58
N ASP A 355 70.69 26.05 -36.84
CA ASP A 355 70.94 24.60 -37.00
C ASP A 355 70.12 23.77 -35.99
N ILE A 356 68.89 24.20 -35.75
CA ILE A 356 67.99 23.63 -34.74
C ILE A 356 66.80 22.95 -35.42
N GLU A 357 66.49 21.73 -34.97
CA GLU A 357 65.29 21.02 -35.41
C GLU A 357 64.08 21.58 -34.64
N ILE A 358 63.07 22.08 -35.36
CA ILE A 358 61.88 22.67 -34.74
C ILE A 358 60.93 21.54 -34.32
N PRO A 359 60.74 21.32 -33.01
CA PRO A 359 59.95 20.19 -32.53
C PRO A 359 58.48 20.32 -32.96
N GLY A 360 57.91 19.24 -33.49
CA GLY A 360 56.47 19.16 -33.76
C GLY A 360 55.99 19.66 -35.12
N ALA A 361 56.88 19.91 -36.10
CA ALA A 361 56.49 20.32 -37.46
C ALA A 361 55.57 19.30 -38.19
N ASN A 362 55.67 18.01 -37.83
CA ASN A 362 54.82 16.92 -38.34
C ASN A 362 53.46 16.79 -37.64
N ARG A 363 53.15 17.61 -36.62
CA ARG A 363 51.85 17.58 -35.94
C ARG A 363 50.76 18.12 -36.86
N LYS A 364 49.56 17.52 -36.82
CA LYS A 364 48.39 17.96 -37.61
C LYS A 364 47.50 19.00 -36.92
N ASP A 365 47.84 19.37 -35.68
CA ASP A 365 47.08 20.32 -34.85
C ASP A 365 47.57 21.77 -35.00
N GLN A 366 46.97 22.66 -34.21
CA GLN A 366 47.29 24.10 -34.18
C GLN A 366 48.72 24.39 -33.68
N LEU A 367 49.32 23.49 -32.88
CA LEU A 367 50.73 23.62 -32.48
C LEU A 367 51.65 23.25 -33.64
N GLY A 368 51.27 22.26 -34.47
CA GLY A 368 51.97 21.92 -35.70
C GLY A 368 51.92 23.02 -36.77
N SER A 369 50.79 23.74 -36.88
CA SER A 369 50.73 24.89 -37.79
C SER A 369 51.66 26.02 -37.32
N MET A 370 51.71 26.31 -36.02
CA MET A 370 52.68 27.26 -35.45
C MET A 370 54.12 26.78 -35.65
N ALA A 371 54.42 25.50 -35.44
CA ALA A 371 55.74 24.92 -35.68
C ALA A 371 56.19 25.07 -37.14
N ARG A 372 55.31 24.80 -38.10
CA ARG A 372 55.59 25.02 -39.53
C ARG A 372 55.81 26.50 -39.84
N SER A 373 55.08 27.42 -39.22
CA SER A 373 55.35 28.86 -39.36
C SER A 373 56.73 29.24 -38.81
N VAL A 374 57.21 28.60 -37.74
CA VAL A 374 58.59 28.78 -37.24
C VAL A 374 59.62 28.17 -38.19
N VAL A 375 59.32 27.05 -38.87
CA VAL A 375 60.18 26.46 -39.91
C VAL A 375 60.32 27.41 -41.10
N VAL A 376 59.22 28.00 -41.55
CA VAL A 376 59.23 29.03 -42.60
C VAL A 376 60.02 30.27 -42.16
N LEU A 377 59.96 30.65 -40.88
CA LEU A 377 60.80 31.72 -40.32
C LEU A 377 62.29 31.36 -40.28
N ARG A 378 62.66 30.09 -40.00
CA ARG A 378 64.04 29.58 -40.06
C ARG A 378 64.56 29.58 -41.50
N GLU A 379 63.79 29.06 -42.44
CA GLU A 379 64.13 29.03 -43.87
C GLU A 379 64.23 30.45 -44.44
N GLY A 380 63.33 31.36 -44.04
CA GLY A 380 63.40 32.78 -44.37
C GLY A 380 64.58 33.53 -43.76
N ALA A 381 65.21 33.00 -42.70
CA ALA A 381 66.44 33.55 -42.11
C ALA A 381 67.73 33.02 -42.79
N LEU A 382 67.66 31.89 -43.51
CA LEU A 382 68.78 31.28 -44.25
C LEU A 382 68.89 31.73 -45.71
N GLU A 383 67.82 32.26 -46.31
CA GLU A 383 67.82 32.72 -47.71
C GLU A 383 67.74 34.24 -47.85
N LYS A 384 68.70 34.96 -47.24
CA LYS A 384 68.93 36.36 -47.60
C LYS A 384 70.39 36.68 -47.84
N ARG A 385 70.95 36.05 -48.87
CA ARG A 385 71.86 36.66 -49.84
C ARG A 385 72.25 35.63 -50.90
N THR A 386 72.06 36.03 -52.16
CA THR A 386 72.52 35.42 -53.42
C THR A 386 71.78 34.18 -53.92
N ALA A 387 70.75 34.38 -54.74
CA ALA A 387 70.50 33.56 -55.94
C ALA A 387 69.49 34.24 -56.90
N ASP A 388 69.63 35.55 -57.13
CA ASP A 388 69.15 36.13 -58.39
C ASP A 388 70.14 35.70 -59.48
N ALA A 389 69.80 34.65 -60.26
CA ALA A 389 70.22 34.45 -61.67
C ALA A 389 69.97 33.03 -62.23
N GLU A 390 68.82 32.38 -61.96
CA GLU A 390 68.40 31.19 -62.76
C GLU A 390 66.92 31.16 -63.14
N MET A 391 66.24 32.31 -63.13
CA MET A 391 64.94 32.44 -63.80
C MET A 391 65.17 32.90 -65.24
N GLU A 392 65.50 31.97 -66.14
CA GLU A 392 65.15 32.17 -67.55
C GLU A 392 64.98 30.88 -68.39
N LYS A 393 64.44 29.82 -67.77
CA LYS A 393 63.85 28.68 -68.50
C LYS A 393 62.45 28.28 -68.04
N THR A 394 62.00 28.69 -66.85
CA THR A 394 60.71 28.29 -66.24
C THR A 394 59.51 29.19 -66.60
N ARG A 395 59.72 30.32 -67.28
CA ARG A 395 58.67 31.35 -67.46
C ARG A 395 57.55 30.94 -68.43
N ARG A 396 57.83 30.10 -69.44
CA ARG A 396 56.84 29.66 -70.42
C ARG A 396 55.92 28.57 -69.87
N ASP A 397 56.47 27.61 -69.12
CA ASP A 397 55.68 26.54 -68.50
C ASP A 397 54.93 27.06 -67.26
N GLN A 398 55.51 27.99 -66.49
CA GLN A 398 54.82 28.65 -65.35
C GLN A 398 53.61 29.49 -65.78
N THR A 399 53.67 30.21 -66.91
CA THR A 399 52.54 31.03 -67.35
C THR A 399 51.36 30.15 -67.79
N TRP A 400 51.64 29.03 -68.47
CA TRP A 400 50.60 28.08 -68.89
C TRP A 400 50.02 27.31 -67.67
N MET A 401 50.85 26.82 -66.76
CA MET A 401 50.37 26.17 -65.52
C MET A 401 49.60 27.14 -64.61
N ALA A 402 50.07 28.38 -64.45
CA ALA A 402 49.35 29.41 -63.69
C ALA A 402 48.01 29.77 -64.35
N GLN A 403 47.90 29.69 -65.68
CA GLN A 403 46.62 29.82 -66.37
C GLN A 403 45.70 28.63 -66.10
N GLN A 404 46.19 27.39 -66.10
CA GLN A 404 45.35 26.21 -65.83
C GLN A 404 44.91 26.13 -64.37
N VAL A 405 45.82 26.34 -63.42
CA VAL A 405 45.47 26.47 -61.99
C VAL A 405 44.58 27.69 -61.76
N GLY A 406 44.83 28.80 -62.46
CA GLY A 406 43.98 30.00 -62.41
C GLY A 406 42.56 29.75 -62.91
N LYS A 407 42.38 28.97 -63.97
CA LYS A 407 41.05 28.51 -64.44
C LYS A 407 40.41 27.58 -63.40
N ALA A 408 41.16 26.65 -62.84
CA ALA A 408 40.67 25.71 -61.85
C ALA A 408 40.21 26.40 -60.55
N LEU A 409 40.99 27.36 -60.06
CA LEU A 409 40.61 28.23 -58.94
C LEU A 409 39.43 29.15 -59.28
N SER A 410 39.32 29.63 -60.52
CA SER A 410 38.17 30.39 -61.00
C SER A 410 36.90 29.54 -61.01
N SER A 411 36.99 28.27 -61.39
CA SER A 411 35.90 27.29 -61.30
C SER A 411 35.48 27.04 -59.84
N LEU A 412 36.43 26.86 -58.92
CA LEU A 412 36.14 26.77 -57.47
C LEU A 412 35.50 28.03 -56.91
N ASN A 413 35.95 29.22 -57.32
CA ASN A 413 35.34 30.51 -56.93
C ASN A 413 33.88 30.62 -57.44
N ARG A 414 33.57 30.00 -58.58
CA ARG A 414 32.21 29.84 -59.11
C ARG A 414 31.46 28.66 -58.49
N LYS A 415 32.01 28.03 -57.45
CA LYS A 415 31.45 26.90 -56.71
C LYS A 415 31.29 25.62 -57.56
N MET A 416 32.01 25.50 -58.67
CA MET A 416 32.03 24.29 -59.49
C MET A 416 33.06 23.31 -58.94
N LEU A 417 32.61 22.35 -58.13
CA LEU A 417 33.45 21.34 -57.51
C LEU A 417 33.74 20.16 -58.46
N THR A 418 33.01 20.03 -59.56
CA THR A 418 33.22 19.00 -60.60
C THR A 418 34.40 19.26 -61.54
N TYR A 419 34.96 20.47 -61.53
CA TYR A 419 36.06 20.81 -62.43
C TYR A 419 37.34 20.05 -62.02
N ARG A 420 38.00 19.45 -63.01
CA ARG A 420 39.30 18.77 -62.84
C ARG A 420 40.28 19.31 -63.88
N ILE A 421 41.55 19.37 -63.50
CA ILE A 421 42.64 19.68 -64.43
C ILE A 421 43.01 18.38 -65.15
N GLU A 422 42.61 18.28 -66.42
CA GLU A 422 42.83 17.12 -67.28
C GLU A 422 44.17 17.17 -68.01
N GLU A 423 44.74 18.36 -68.20
CA GLU A 423 46.00 18.53 -68.92
C GLU A 423 47.21 18.04 -68.09
N ASP A 424 48.11 17.29 -68.74
CA ASP A 424 49.32 16.77 -68.10
C ASP A 424 50.32 17.90 -67.79
N PHE A 425 50.70 18.00 -66.52
CA PHE A 425 51.72 18.94 -66.07
C PHE A 425 53.11 18.29 -66.20
N PRO A 426 54.18 19.08 -66.43
CA PRO A 426 55.56 18.60 -66.34
C PRO A 426 55.83 17.90 -65.00
N GLU A 427 56.74 16.93 -64.98
CA GLU A 427 56.91 16.02 -63.83
C GLU A 427 57.21 16.75 -62.50
N ASP A 428 57.92 17.88 -62.56
CA ASP A 428 58.22 18.75 -61.41
C ASP A 428 56.98 19.42 -60.79
N PHE A 429 55.85 19.47 -61.51
CA PHE A 429 54.60 20.14 -61.10
C PHE A 429 53.37 19.23 -61.14
N LYS A 430 53.53 17.94 -61.45
CA LYS A 430 52.46 16.94 -61.45
C LYS A 430 51.74 16.82 -60.12
N THR A 431 52.47 16.95 -59.01
CA THR A 431 51.91 16.95 -57.65
C THR A 431 50.91 18.09 -57.46
N LEU A 432 51.16 19.28 -58.01
CA LEU A 432 50.22 20.41 -57.89
C LEU A 432 48.87 20.13 -58.56
N ARG A 433 48.88 19.45 -59.71
CA ARG A 433 47.67 19.03 -60.42
C ARG A 433 46.88 17.98 -59.62
N LEU A 434 47.59 16.97 -59.12
CA LEU A 434 47.00 15.89 -58.32
C LEU A 434 46.44 16.44 -57.01
N ASP A 435 47.20 17.22 -56.25
CA ASP A 435 46.77 17.83 -55.00
C ASP A 435 45.54 18.74 -55.18
N PHE A 436 45.47 19.51 -56.27
CA PHE A 436 44.29 20.30 -56.60
C PHE A 436 43.07 19.40 -56.87
N ASN A 437 43.22 18.39 -57.73
CA ASN A 437 42.13 17.48 -58.09
C ASN A 437 41.64 16.66 -56.89
N ASP A 438 42.56 16.18 -56.04
CA ASP A 438 42.27 15.45 -54.81
C ASP A 438 41.57 16.35 -53.78
N SER A 439 42.00 17.61 -53.67
CA SER A 439 41.33 18.60 -52.81
C SER A 439 39.92 18.95 -53.30
N ALA A 440 39.74 19.10 -54.61
CA ALA A 440 38.43 19.33 -55.23
C ALA A 440 37.51 18.12 -55.04
N GLN A 441 38.03 16.90 -55.19
CA GLN A 441 37.30 15.65 -54.92
C GLN A 441 36.91 15.52 -53.45
N ALA A 442 37.83 15.78 -52.52
CA ALA A 442 37.55 15.72 -51.09
C ALA A 442 36.48 16.75 -50.67
N LEU A 443 36.53 17.95 -51.25
CA LEU A 443 35.54 19.01 -51.01
C LEU A 443 34.17 18.64 -51.60
N GLU A 444 34.15 18.06 -52.81
CA GLU A 444 32.93 17.55 -53.44
C GLU A 444 32.27 16.45 -52.60
N THR A 445 33.03 15.44 -52.18
CA THR A 445 32.54 14.37 -51.30
C THR A 445 32.04 14.89 -49.96
N ALA A 446 32.73 15.87 -49.37
CA ALA A 446 32.28 16.49 -48.12
C ALA A 446 30.95 17.24 -48.31
N VAL A 447 30.81 18.04 -49.37
CA VAL A 447 29.58 18.79 -49.68
C VAL A 447 28.41 17.83 -49.98
N MET A 448 28.65 16.76 -50.75
CA MET A 448 27.65 15.70 -50.99
C MET A 448 27.21 15.00 -49.70
N SER A 449 28.16 14.66 -48.82
CA SER A 449 27.86 14.02 -47.53
C SER A 449 27.00 14.93 -46.64
N VAL A 450 27.30 16.23 -46.63
CA VAL A 450 26.51 17.22 -45.89
C VAL A 450 25.12 17.39 -46.52
N SER A 451 24.98 17.36 -47.85
CA SER A 451 23.68 17.39 -48.56
C SER A 451 22.80 16.20 -48.20
N GLN A 452 23.38 15.01 -48.16
CA GLN A 452 22.68 13.78 -47.79
C GLN A 452 22.22 13.82 -46.33
N LEU A 453 23.08 14.30 -45.43
CA LEU A 453 22.74 14.49 -44.03
C LEU A 453 21.60 15.51 -43.85
N ALA A 454 21.65 16.64 -44.56
CA ALA A 454 20.61 17.67 -44.54
C ALA A 454 19.25 17.13 -44.99
N THR A 455 19.24 16.35 -46.07
CA THR A 455 18.03 15.68 -46.58
C THR A 455 17.49 14.68 -45.58
N THR A 456 18.37 13.92 -44.92
CA THR A 456 17.99 12.96 -43.86
C THR A 456 17.40 13.67 -42.64
N VAL A 457 18.00 14.79 -42.21
CA VAL A 457 17.47 15.63 -41.12
C VAL A 457 16.12 16.23 -41.50
N GLY A 458 15.94 16.70 -42.74
CA GLY A 458 14.65 17.18 -43.25
C GLY A 458 13.55 16.11 -43.21
N LYS A 459 13.86 14.88 -43.65
CA LYS A 459 12.92 13.75 -43.55
C LYS A 459 12.61 13.37 -42.10
N GLY A 460 13.63 13.34 -41.24
CA GLY A 460 13.47 13.02 -39.81
C GLY A 460 12.61 14.04 -39.08
N THR A 461 12.80 15.34 -39.33
CA THR A 461 11.99 16.42 -38.74
C THR A 461 10.54 16.39 -39.21
N GLN A 462 10.27 16.03 -40.47
CA GLN A 462 8.91 15.84 -40.97
C GLN A 462 8.19 14.67 -40.27
N ALA A 463 8.90 13.56 -40.03
CA ALA A 463 8.38 12.42 -39.29
C ALA A 463 8.09 12.80 -37.82
N ILE A 464 9.00 13.53 -37.17
CA ILE A 464 8.79 14.05 -35.81
C ILE A 464 7.56 14.97 -35.77
N SER A 465 7.41 15.89 -36.73
CA SER A 465 6.25 16.79 -36.80
C SER A 465 4.94 16.01 -36.92
N THR A 466 4.90 14.96 -37.75
CA THR A 466 3.71 14.11 -37.90
C THR A 466 3.36 13.39 -36.60
N ASN A 467 4.36 12.80 -35.94
CA ASN A 467 4.17 12.13 -34.66
C ASN A 467 3.73 13.10 -33.55
N THR A 468 4.26 14.32 -33.57
CA THR A 468 3.92 15.36 -32.59
C THR A 468 2.48 15.83 -32.76
N THR A 469 1.98 15.97 -33.99
CA THR A 469 0.56 16.25 -34.26
C THR A 469 -0.36 15.13 -33.75
N SER A 470 0.02 13.87 -33.96
CA SER A 470 -0.72 12.73 -33.42
C SER A 470 -0.72 12.72 -31.88
N LEU A 471 0.42 13.04 -31.26
CA LEU A 471 0.54 13.17 -29.81
C LEU A 471 -0.33 14.31 -29.27
N ALA A 472 -0.38 15.45 -29.96
CA ALA A 472 -1.25 16.58 -29.61
C ALA A 472 -2.72 16.15 -29.56
N GLN A 473 -3.20 15.49 -30.62
CA GLN A 473 -4.59 15.05 -30.73
C GLN A 473 -4.96 14.00 -29.67
N ARG A 474 -4.03 13.10 -29.35
CA ARG A 474 -4.19 12.14 -28.23
C ARG A 474 -4.22 12.82 -26.87
N THR A 475 -3.37 13.83 -26.66
CA THR A 475 -3.30 14.60 -25.42
C THR A 475 -4.60 15.39 -25.19
N GLU A 476 -5.15 15.99 -26.24
CA GLU A 476 -6.46 16.67 -26.20
C GLU A 476 -7.61 15.70 -25.89
N SER A 477 -7.62 14.54 -26.56
CA SER A 477 -8.63 13.50 -26.29
C SER A 477 -8.53 12.97 -24.86
N GLN A 478 -7.31 12.83 -24.34
CA GLN A 478 -7.04 12.42 -22.97
C GLN A 478 -7.50 13.48 -21.94
N ALA A 479 -7.27 14.76 -22.22
CA ALA A 479 -7.77 15.85 -21.37
C ALA A 479 -9.31 15.83 -21.27
N ASN A 480 -10.01 15.65 -22.39
CA ASN A 480 -11.48 15.53 -22.41
C ASN A 480 -11.97 14.31 -21.62
N ALA A 481 -11.28 13.17 -21.72
CA ALA A 481 -11.62 11.98 -20.95
C ALA A 481 -11.38 12.17 -19.44
N LEU A 482 -10.32 12.89 -19.05
CA LEU A 482 -10.04 13.22 -17.66
C LEU A 482 -11.09 14.17 -17.07
N GLU A 483 -11.56 15.15 -17.84
CA GLU A 483 -12.64 16.06 -17.41
C GLU A 483 -13.93 15.29 -17.13
N GLN A 484 -14.33 14.40 -18.04
CA GLN A 484 -15.51 13.54 -17.85
C GLN A 484 -15.36 12.60 -16.65
N THR A 485 -14.17 12.02 -16.47
CA THR A 485 -13.86 11.14 -15.34
C THR A 485 -13.95 11.90 -14.03
N THR A 486 -13.41 13.12 -13.97
CA THR A 486 -13.46 13.98 -12.79
C THR A 486 -14.90 14.36 -12.43
N SER A 487 -15.73 14.67 -13.43
CA SER A 487 -17.17 14.93 -13.21
C SER A 487 -17.88 13.71 -12.64
N ALA A 488 -17.67 12.53 -13.23
CA ALA A 488 -18.25 11.28 -12.74
C ALA A 488 -17.77 10.93 -11.32
N MET A 489 -16.51 11.21 -11.00
CA MET A 489 -15.96 11.02 -9.64
C MET A 489 -16.60 11.96 -8.62
N ASN A 490 -16.86 13.21 -8.98
CA ASN A 490 -17.58 14.14 -8.10
C ASN A 490 -19.01 13.67 -7.82
N GLU A 491 -19.73 13.20 -8.84
CA GLU A 491 -21.07 12.61 -8.68
C GLU A 491 -21.03 11.35 -7.80
N LEU A 492 -20.05 10.46 -8.00
CA LEU A 492 -19.86 9.27 -7.17
C LEU A 492 -19.53 9.65 -5.72
N THR A 493 -18.66 10.63 -5.50
CA THR A 493 -18.32 11.12 -4.16
C THR A 493 -19.55 11.67 -3.44
N GLN A 494 -20.41 12.41 -4.15
CA GLN A 494 -21.68 12.88 -3.61
C GLN A 494 -22.61 11.71 -3.27
N SER A 495 -22.71 10.71 -4.15
CA SER A 495 -23.52 9.50 -3.93
C SER A 495 -23.06 8.72 -2.69
N VAL A 496 -21.76 8.52 -2.52
CA VAL A 496 -21.17 7.84 -1.36
C VAL A 496 -21.47 8.61 -0.06
N ARG A 497 -21.35 9.94 -0.07
CA ARG A 497 -21.75 10.76 1.09
C ARG A 497 -23.23 10.62 1.42
N GLN A 498 -24.10 10.64 0.41
CA GLN A 498 -25.53 10.44 0.61
C GLN A 498 -25.84 9.04 1.17
N SER A 499 -25.13 8.00 0.71
CA SER A 499 -25.25 6.65 1.27
C SER A 499 -24.83 6.59 2.73
N ALA A 500 -23.80 7.34 3.14
CA ALA A 500 -23.38 7.45 4.54
C ALA A 500 -24.48 8.06 5.41
N GLU A 501 -25.06 9.18 4.97
CA GLU A 501 -26.15 9.86 5.66
C GLU A 501 -27.39 8.97 5.77
N ASN A 502 -27.74 8.27 4.69
CA ASN A 502 -28.87 7.35 4.69
C ASN A 502 -28.64 6.16 5.65
N ALA A 503 -27.43 5.62 5.72
CA ALA A 503 -27.10 4.55 6.66
C ALA A 503 -27.25 5.00 8.12
N ASP A 504 -26.76 6.21 8.44
CA ASP A 504 -26.91 6.82 9.78
C ASP A 504 -28.39 7.09 10.13
N GLU A 505 -29.19 7.55 9.17
CA GLU A 505 -30.63 7.75 9.36
C GLU A 505 -31.36 6.42 9.62
N VAL A 506 -31.06 5.37 8.84
CA VAL A 506 -31.66 4.04 9.03
C VAL A 506 -31.25 3.45 10.39
N GLU A 507 -30.01 3.66 10.83
CA GLU A 507 -29.57 3.20 12.16
C GLU A 507 -30.35 3.89 13.29
N LYS A 508 -30.59 5.21 13.20
CA LYS A 508 -31.46 5.92 14.16
C LYS A 508 -32.88 5.38 14.16
N ILE A 509 -33.45 5.08 12.99
CA ILE A 509 -34.78 4.47 12.87
C ILE A 509 -34.80 3.08 13.51
N ALA A 510 -33.78 2.25 13.28
CA ALA A 510 -33.67 0.93 13.85
C ALA A 510 -33.55 0.98 15.38
N GLN A 511 -32.77 1.91 15.92
CA GLN A 511 -32.66 2.12 17.38
C GLN A 511 -34.00 2.51 18.01
N ASN A 512 -34.74 3.41 17.38
CA ASN A 512 -36.08 3.80 17.84
C ASN A 512 -37.06 2.61 17.78
N ALA A 513 -37.07 1.87 16.67
CA ALA A 513 -37.90 0.67 16.52
C ALA A 513 -37.57 -0.38 17.59
N ARG A 514 -36.29 -0.57 17.93
CA ARG A 514 -35.86 -1.48 18.99
C ARG A 514 -36.39 -1.03 20.35
N ALA A 515 -36.33 0.26 20.65
CA ALA A 515 -36.87 0.82 21.89
C ALA A 515 -38.39 0.63 21.99
N ASP A 516 -39.12 0.78 20.88
CA ASP A 516 -40.57 0.59 20.86
C ASP A 516 -40.97 -0.89 20.96
N VAL A 517 -40.23 -1.79 20.32
CA VAL A 517 -40.42 -3.24 20.49
C VAL A 517 -40.16 -3.67 21.94
N ALA A 518 -39.13 -3.11 22.59
CA ALA A 518 -38.86 -3.38 24.00
C ALA A 518 -40.03 -2.96 24.90
N LYS A 519 -40.64 -1.79 24.66
CA LYS A 519 -41.85 -1.35 25.37
C LYS A 519 -43.04 -2.29 25.09
N CYS A 520 -43.24 -2.70 23.84
CA CYS A 520 -44.29 -3.65 23.49
C CYS A 520 -44.12 -4.99 24.22
N ASN A 521 -42.91 -5.50 24.35
CA ASN A 521 -42.63 -6.71 25.12
C ASN A 521 -42.98 -6.55 26.60
N THR A 522 -42.70 -5.39 27.22
CA THR A 522 -43.17 -5.10 28.58
C THR A 522 -44.70 -5.17 28.68
N VAL A 523 -45.41 -4.49 27.77
CA VAL A 523 -46.89 -4.48 27.78
C VAL A 523 -47.47 -5.89 27.57
N VAL A 524 -46.87 -6.70 26.70
CA VAL A 524 -47.27 -8.10 26.49
C VAL A 524 -47.10 -8.90 27.77
N ASN A 525 -45.96 -8.78 28.45
CA ASN A 525 -45.71 -9.49 29.70
C ASN A 525 -46.70 -9.09 30.80
N ASP A 526 -46.94 -7.78 30.98
CA ASP A 526 -47.92 -7.26 31.94
C ASP A 526 -49.34 -7.78 31.61
N THR A 527 -49.66 -7.93 30.32
CA THR A 527 -50.96 -8.47 29.89
C THR A 527 -51.09 -9.97 30.19
N VAL A 528 -50.01 -10.75 30.03
CA VAL A 528 -50.00 -12.18 30.41
C VAL A 528 -50.19 -12.33 31.92
N GLU A 529 -49.50 -11.52 32.71
CA GLU A 529 -49.65 -11.51 34.18
C GLU A 529 -51.09 -11.19 34.59
N ALA A 530 -51.70 -10.15 34.02
CA ALA A 530 -53.11 -9.81 34.27
C ALA A 530 -54.08 -10.95 33.89
N MET A 531 -53.82 -11.69 32.80
CA MET A 531 -54.63 -12.85 32.44
C MET A 531 -54.48 -14.01 33.44
N GLU A 532 -53.28 -14.20 34.01
CA GLU A 532 -53.05 -15.18 35.08
C GLU A 532 -53.80 -14.82 36.36
N GLU A 533 -53.82 -13.54 36.73
CA GLU A 533 -54.60 -13.04 37.88
C GLU A 533 -56.10 -13.29 37.68
N ILE A 534 -56.64 -13.01 36.47
CA ILE A 534 -58.05 -13.27 36.14
C ILE A 534 -58.35 -14.78 36.18
N ARG A 535 -57.44 -15.63 35.69
CA ARG A 535 -57.58 -17.09 35.77
C ARG A 535 -57.66 -17.55 37.23
N THR A 536 -56.76 -17.05 38.07
CA THR A 536 -56.72 -17.37 39.50
C THR A 536 -58.01 -16.93 40.18
N SER A 537 -58.47 -15.71 39.92
CA SER A 537 -59.74 -15.20 40.46
C SER A 537 -60.94 -16.03 40.00
N SER A 538 -60.95 -16.51 38.74
CA SER A 538 -62.01 -17.39 38.24
C SER A 538 -62.01 -18.76 38.95
N SER A 539 -60.83 -19.31 39.24
CA SER A 539 -60.70 -20.54 40.03
C SER A 539 -61.21 -20.35 41.47
N ASP A 540 -60.91 -19.21 42.09
CA ASP A 540 -61.39 -18.89 43.43
C ASP A 540 -62.92 -18.76 43.47
N ILE A 541 -63.51 -18.14 42.44
CA ILE A 541 -64.97 -18.08 42.28
C ILE A 541 -65.56 -19.50 42.17
N SER A 542 -64.97 -20.39 41.37
CA SER A 542 -65.44 -21.78 41.24
C SER A 542 -65.32 -22.56 42.56
N ALA A 543 -64.28 -22.29 43.37
CA ALA A 543 -64.16 -22.86 44.70
C ALA A 543 -65.28 -22.36 45.64
N ILE A 544 -65.61 -21.07 45.58
CA ILE A 544 -66.69 -20.47 46.38
C ILE A 544 -68.05 -21.01 45.95
N THR A 545 -68.34 -21.10 44.64
CA THR A 545 -69.60 -21.63 44.13
C THR A 545 -69.83 -23.06 44.61
N LYS A 546 -68.79 -23.90 44.62
CA LYS A 546 -68.86 -25.26 45.16
C LYS A 546 -69.24 -25.30 46.65
N VAL A 547 -68.70 -24.41 47.46
CA VAL A 547 -69.10 -24.27 48.88
C VAL A 547 -70.56 -23.84 49.00
N ILE A 548 -71.05 -22.94 48.14
CA ILE A 548 -72.45 -22.52 48.13
C ILE A 548 -73.36 -23.68 47.72
N GLU A 549 -72.96 -24.49 46.73
CA GLU A 549 -73.69 -25.71 46.34
C GLU A 549 -73.81 -26.68 47.51
N ASP A 550 -72.73 -26.92 48.25
CA ASP A 550 -72.72 -27.77 49.44
C ASP A 550 -73.67 -27.24 50.52
N ILE A 551 -73.69 -25.92 50.76
CA ILE A 551 -74.62 -25.28 51.71
C ILE A 551 -76.07 -25.44 51.23
N ALA A 552 -76.35 -25.25 49.94
CA ALA A 552 -77.67 -25.44 49.36
C ALA A 552 -78.13 -26.90 49.50
N PHE A 553 -77.24 -27.86 49.25
CA PHE A 553 -77.51 -29.29 49.43
C PHE A 553 -77.80 -29.65 50.90
N GLN A 554 -77.00 -29.15 51.85
CA GLN A 554 -77.25 -29.32 53.28
C GLN A 554 -78.59 -28.71 53.70
N THR A 555 -78.91 -27.52 53.18
CA THR A 555 -80.19 -26.83 53.44
C THR A 555 -81.38 -27.63 52.91
N ASN A 556 -81.24 -28.21 51.72
CA ASN A 556 -82.23 -29.10 51.11
C ASN A 556 -82.46 -30.37 51.97
N LEU A 557 -81.39 -30.97 52.52
CA LEU A 557 -81.50 -32.12 53.44
C LEU A 557 -82.14 -31.74 54.78
N LEU A 558 -81.78 -30.58 55.35
CA LEU A 558 -82.40 -30.05 56.57
C LEU A 558 -83.90 -29.80 56.37
N ALA A 559 -84.27 -29.18 55.25
CA ALA A 559 -85.66 -28.93 54.87
C ALA A 559 -86.44 -30.23 54.67
N LEU A 560 -85.82 -31.25 54.07
CA LEU A 560 -86.41 -32.59 53.96
C LEU A 560 -86.68 -33.20 55.35
N ASN A 561 -85.69 -33.17 56.24
CA ASN A 561 -85.82 -33.69 57.61
C ASN A 561 -86.93 -32.95 58.39
N ALA A 562 -86.99 -31.61 58.27
CA ALA A 562 -88.03 -30.80 58.88
C ALA A 562 -89.42 -31.11 58.30
N GLY A 563 -89.52 -31.34 56.99
CA GLY A 563 -90.76 -31.76 56.34
C GLY A 563 -91.26 -33.13 56.81
N VAL A 564 -90.35 -34.08 57.03
CA VAL A 564 -90.67 -35.40 57.60
C VAL A 564 -91.18 -35.27 59.03
N GLU A 565 -90.53 -34.48 59.89
CA GLU A 565 -90.95 -34.29 61.28
C GLU A 565 -92.26 -33.50 61.38
N ALA A 566 -92.50 -32.55 60.47
CA ALA A 566 -93.77 -31.84 60.35
C ALA A 566 -94.93 -32.77 59.95
N ALA A 567 -94.69 -33.72 59.03
CA ALA A 567 -95.67 -34.75 58.68
C ALA A 567 -95.96 -35.69 59.86
N ARG A 568 -94.94 -35.98 60.67
CA ARG A 568 -95.04 -36.80 61.89
C ARG A 568 -95.87 -36.14 62.99
N ALA A 569 -95.84 -34.82 63.08
CA ALA A 569 -96.62 -34.02 64.04
C ALA A 569 -98.11 -33.83 63.66
N GLY A 570 -98.57 -34.33 62.50
CA GLY A 570 -99.98 -34.30 62.09
C GLY A 570 -100.52 -32.88 61.87
N GLU A 571 -101.74 -32.58 62.37
CA GLU A 571 -102.36 -31.26 62.17
C GLU A 571 -101.58 -30.10 62.82
N ALA A 572 -100.85 -30.35 63.91
CA ALA A 572 -100.03 -29.33 64.58
C ALA A 572 -98.79 -28.91 63.76
N GLY A 573 -98.34 -29.76 62.82
CA GLY A 573 -97.15 -29.53 61.98
C GLY A 573 -97.43 -28.85 60.64
N ARG A 574 -98.70 -28.56 60.28
CA ARG A 574 -99.08 -28.04 58.95
C ARG A 574 -98.33 -26.78 58.54
N GLY A 575 -98.16 -25.82 59.45
CA GLY A 575 -97.41 -24.58 59.18
C GLY A 575 -95.92 -24.83 58.94
N PHE A 576 -95.31 -25.73 59.72
CA PHE A 576 -93.91 -26.13 59.54
C PHE A 576 -93.67 -26.90 58.25
N ALA A 577 -94.64 -27.73 57.81
CA ALA A 577 -94.54 -28.46 56.55
C ALA A 577 -94.49 -27.51 55.33
N VAL A 578 -95.26 -26.42 55.35
CA VAL A 578 -95.22 -25.40 54.29
C VAL A 578 -93.87 -24.68 54.26
N VAL A 579 -93.37 -24.26 55.43
CA VAL A 579 -92.05 -23.61 55.53
C VAL A 579 -90.94 -24.55 55.06
N ALA A 580 -90.96 -25.82 55.48
CA ALA A 580 -89.99 -26.83 55.03
C ALA A 580 -90.03 -27.04 53.51
N SER A 581 -91.22 -27.06 52.89
CA SER A 581 -91.34 -27.12 51.43
C SER A 581 -90.78 -25.88 50.75
N GLU A 582 -91.03 -24.68 51.28
CA GLU A 582 -90.54 -23.43 50.70
C GLU A 582 -89.01 -23.31 50.80
N VAL A 583 -88.43 -23.69 51.95
CA VAL A 583 -86.97 -23.74 52.15
C VAL A 583 -86.33 -24.75 51.20
N ARG A 584 -87.00 -25.89 50.97
CA ARG A 584 -86.52 -26.90 50.02
C ARG A 584 -86.49 -26.38 48.58
N VAL A 585 -87.57 -25.72 48.15
CA VAL A 585 -87.64 -25.08 46.81
C VAL A 585 -86.59 -23.99 46.67
N LEU A 586 -86.37 -23.18 47.72
CA LEU A 586 -85.32 -22.16 47.73
C LEU A 586 -83.92 -22.76 47.62
N ALA A 587 -83.63 -23.84 48.34
CA ALA A 587 -82.36 -24.56 48.27
C ALA A 587 -82.11 -25.13 46.88
N GLN A 588 -83.13 -25.72 46.24
CA GLN A 588 -83.04 -26.23 44.87
C GLN A 588 -82.78 -25.10 43.86
N ARG A 589 -83.48 -23.96 43.98
CA ARG A 589 -83.22 -22.76 43.16
C ARG A 589 -81.81 -22.21 43.36
N CYS A 590 -81.25 -22.34 44.57
CA CYS A 590 -79.87 -21.95 44.84
C CYS A 590 -78.89 -22.87 44.09
N THR A 591 -79.07 -24.19 44.17
CA THR A 591 -78.25 -25.16 43.40
C THR A 591 -78.31 -24.90 41.90
N ASP A 592 -79.51 -24.64 41.34
CA ASP A 592 -79.66 -24.34 39.90
C ASP A 592 -78.92 -23.05 39.51
N ALA A 593 -79.00 -22.01 40.35
CA ALA A 593 -78.31 -20.74 40.11
C ALA A 593 -76.79 -20.88 40.24
N VAL A 594 -76.31 -21.65 41.21
CA VAL A 594 -74.89 -21.95 41.39
C VAL A 594 -74.33 -22.72 40.18
N GLY A 595 -75.08 -23.71 39.66
CA GLY A 595 -74.70 -24.43 38.44
C GLY A 595 -74.54 -23.51 37.22
N GLN A 596 -75.40 -22.50 37.08
CA GLN A 596 -75.25 -21.49 36.02
C GLN A 596 -74.01 -20.60 36.21
N ILE A 597 -73.68 -20.22 37.45
CA ILE A 597 -72.46 -19.44 37.74
C ILE A 597 -71.22 -20.28 37.44
N ASP A 598 -71.22 -21.56 37.79
CA ASP A 598 -70.10 -22.46 37.51
C ASP A 598 -69.88 -22.63 36.00
N GLU A 599 -70.95 -22.82 35.22
CA GLU A 599 -70.87 -22.86 33.76
C GLU A 599 -70.29 -21.55 33.16
N LEU A 600 -70.75 -20.39 33.64
CA LEU A 600 -70.25 -19.08 33.22
C LEU A 600 -68.77 -18.87 33.59
N THR A 601 -68.36 -19.32 34.77
CA THR A 601 -66.99 -19.20 35.28
C THR A 601 -66.04 -20.11 34.49
N ASN A 602 -66.43 -21.35 34.25
CA ASN A 602 -65.68 -22.30 33.40
C ASN A 602 -65.53 -21.77 31.96
N ARG A 603 -66.60 -21.20 31.38
CA ARG A 603 -66.52 -20.57 30.07
C ARG A 603 -65.58 -19.36 30.05
N SER A 604 -65.58 -18.57 31.11
CA SER A 604 -64.71 -17.39 31.24
C SER A 604 -63.24 -17.81 31.38
N SER A 605 -62.94 -18.84 32.17
CA SER A 605 -61.60 -19.42 32.27
C SER A 605 -61.08 -19.86 30.89
N GLY A 606 -61.91 -20.57 30.11
CA GLY A 606 -61.53 -20.98 28.75
C GLY A 606 -61.41 -19.84 27.73
N LEU A 607 -61.96 -18.65 28.00
CA LEU A 607 -61.71 -17.44 27.21
C LEU A 607 -60.39 -16.78 27.61
N VAL A 608 -60.09 -16.73 28.91
CA VAL A 608 -58.82 -16.23 29.44
C VAL A 608 -57.65 -17.06 28.95
N ASP A 609 -57.76 -18.39 28.94
CA ASP A 609 -56.72 -19.29 28.42
C ASP A 609 -56.40 -19.03 26.95
N ARG A 610 -57.44 -18.85 26.13
CA ARG A 610 -57.27 -18.49 24.72
C ARG A 610 -56.67 -17.09 24.56
N GLY A 611 -57.07 -16.15 25.41
CA GLY A 611 -56.49 -14.80 25.43
C GLY A 611 -55.00 -14.81 25.76
N ALA A 612 -54.61 -15.54 26.81
CA ALA A 612 -53.22 -15.72 27.22
C ALA A 612 -52.37 -16.36 26.11
N ASP A 613 -52.89 -17.39 25.44
CA ASP A 613 -52.20 -18.04 24.32
C ASP A 613 -51.97 -17.07 23.14
N LEU A 614 -52.99 -16.30 22.75
CA LEU A 614 -52.88 -15.30 21.68
C LEU A 614 -51.88 -14.18 22.03
N VAL A 615 -51.88 -13.71 23.28
CA VAL A 615 -50.92 -12.70 23.76
C VAL A 615 -49.50 -13.27 23.79
N GLY A 616 -49.32 -14.53 24.20
CA GLY A 616 -48.04 -15.23 24.12
C GLY A 616 -47.52 -15.38 22.69
N GLN A 617 -48.40 -15.69 21.73
CA GLN A 617 -48.05 -15.69 20.31
C GLN A 617 -47.64 -14.30 19.80
N ALA A 618 -48.31 -13.23 20.26
CA ALA A 618 -47.92 -11.86 19.95
C ALA A 618 -46.55 -11.50 20.54
N GLY A 619 -46.22 -11.94 21.75
CA GLY A 619 -44.89 -11.80 22.35
C GLY A 619 -43.80 -12.46 21.52
N ASN A 620 -44.00 -13.72 21.11
CA ASN A 620 -43.07 -14.42 20.22
C ASN A 620 -42.89 -13.70 18.87
N ALA A 621 -43.96 -13.09 18.33
CA ALA A 621 -43.86 -12.29 17.12
C ALA A 621 -43.03 -11.01 17.33
N MET A 622 -43.17 -10.34 18.48
CA MET A 622 -42.37 -9.17 18.83
C MET A 622 -40.89 -9.50 19.03
N ASP A 623 -40.56 -10.65 19.62
CA ASP A 623 -39.18 -11.14 19.73
C ASP A 623 -38.56 -11.36 18.34
N ASN A 624 -39.31 -11.94 17.41
CA ASN A 624 -38.86 -12.08 16.02
C ASN A 624 -38.62 -10.71 15.36
N VAL A 625 -39.48 -9.71 15.61
CA VAL A 625 -39.26 -8.34 15.11
C VAL A 625 -38.00 -7.73 15.72
N ASN A 626 -37.77 -7.90 17.02
CA ASN A 626 -36.56 -7.43 17.70
C ASN A 626 -35.28 -8.03 17.08
N ASP A 627 -35.30 -9.32 16.77
CA ASP A 627 -34.20 -10.00 16.08
C ASP A 627 -33.95 -9.44 14.67
N GLN A 628 -35.02 -9.12 13.92
CA GLN A 628 -34.89 -8.50 12.60
C GLN A 628 -34.35 -7.08 12.67
N VAL A 629 -34.84 -6.26 13.61
CA VAL A 629 -34.33 -4.89 13.84
C VAL A 629 -32.85 -4.93 14.24
N SER A 630 -32.46 -5.88 15.08
CA SER A 630 -31.04 -6.07 15.46
C SER A 630 -30.16 -6.46 14.26
N LYS A 631 -30.68 -7.25 13.31
CA LYS A 631 -29.98 -7.56 12.06
C LYS A 631 -29.86 -6.33 11.16
N ILE A 632 -30.90 -5.51 11.07
CA ILE A 632 -30.87 -4.27 10.29
C ILE A 632 -29.78 -3.34 10.82
N SER A 633 -29.69 -3.14 12.14
CA SER A 633 -28.61 -2.34 12.74
C SER A 633 -27.22 -2.90 12.42
N GLY A 634 -27.02 -4.21 12.55
CA GLY A 634 -25.74 -4.83 12.19
C GLY A 634 -25.37 -4.65 10.70
N LEU A 635 -26.35 -4.73 9.79
CA LEU A 635 -26.13 -4.47 8.37
C LEU A 635 -25.83 -2.98 8.10
N MET A 636 -26.44 -2.05 8.85
CA MET A 636 -26.14 -0.63 8.72
C MET A 636 -24.73 -0.29 9.22
N GLU A 637 -24.25 -0.93 10.29
CA GLU A 637 -22.86 -0.82 10.73
C GLU A 637 -21.88 -1.29 9.64
N GLU A 638 -22.17 -2.42 8.99
CA GLU A 638 -21.37 -2.94 7.87
C GLU A 638 -21.38 -1.99 6.67
N ILE A 639 -22.55 -1.47 6.28
CA ILE A 639 -22.67 -0.50 5.18
C ILE A 639 -21.91 0.79 5.52
N ALA A 640 -22.02 1.31 6.74
CA ALA A 640 -21.31 2.51 7.16
C ALA A 640 -19.79 2.33 7.06
N GLN A 641 -19.29 1.15 7.42
CA GLN A 641 -17.87 0.80 7.27
C GLN A 641 -17.46 0.74 5.80
N VAL A 642 -18.24 0.07 4.94
CA VAL A 642 -17.97 -0.02 3.49
C VAL A 642 -17.98 1.37 2.84
N VAL A 643 -18.93 2.23 3.22
CA VAL A 643 -19.04 3.60 2.71
C VAL A 643 -17.83 4.44 3.12
N LYS A 644 -17.32 4.25 4.34
CA LYS A 644 -16.08 4.91 4.80
C LYS A 644 -14.86 4.47 3.99
N GLU A 645 -14.75 3.17 3.71
CA GLU A 645 -13.68 2.62 2.86
C GLU A 645 -13.77 3.12 1.41
N GLN A 646 -14.98 3.19 0.84
CA GLN A 646 -15.20 3.75 -0.49
C GLN A 646 -14.83 5.23 -0.56
N ALA A 647 -15.09 6.02 0.49
CA ALA A 647 -14.69 7.42 0.54
C ALA A 647 -13.16 7.59 0.52
N LEU A 648 -12.42 6.71 1.22
CA LEU A 648 -10.96 6.69 1.18
C LEU A 648 -10.46 6.30 -0.22
N GLN A 649 -11.01 5.24 -0.82
CA GLN A 649 -10.64 4.81 -2.17
C GLN A 649 -10.92 5.90 -3.22
N LEU A 650 -12.04 6.62 -3.12
CA LEU A 650 -12.33 7.74 -4.01
C LEU A 650 -11.35 8.90 -3.83
N SER A 651 -10.86 9.14 -2.61
CA SER A 651 -9.80 10.12 -2.36
C SER A 651 -8.50 9.75 -3.06
N ASP A 652 -8.09 8.48 -2.99
CA ASP A 652 -6.88 7.98 -3.66
C ASP A 652 -7.01 8.08 -5.19
N ILE A 653 -8.17 7.70 -5.73
CA ILE A 653 -8.45 7.82 -7.16
C ILE A 653 -8.42 9.29 -7.60
N ASN A 654 -8.97 10.20 -6.79
CA ASN A 654 -8.92 11.64 -7.08
C ASN A 654 -7.48 12.16 -7.10
N GLY A 655 -6.61 11.65 -6.22
CA GLY A 655 -5.16 11.92 -6.26
C GLY A 655 -4.51 11.45 -7.56
N ALA A 656 -4.76 10.20 -7.95
CA ALA A 656 -4.24 9.62 -9.19
C ALA A 656 -4.72 10.34 -10.46
N VAL A 657 -5.99 10.79 -10.49
CA VAL A 657 -6.53 11.62 -11.58
C VAL A 657 -5.81 12.96 -11.66
N GLY A 658 -5.49 13.58 -10.51
CA GLY A 658 -4.68 14.81 -10.47
C GLY A 658 -3.25 14.62 -11.01
N GLU A 659 -2.62 13.48 -10.76
CA GLU A 659 -1.32 13.14 -11.35
C GLU A 659 -1.42 12.97 -12.88
N LEU A 660 -2.47 12.29 -13.36
CA LEU A 660 -2.73 12.14 -14.79
C LEU A 660 -2.98 13.47 -15.48
N GLU A 661 -3.67 14.41 -14.82
CA GLU A 661 -3.87 15.77 -15.32
C GLU A 661 -2.53 16.50 -15.45
N GLN A 662 -1.65 16.41 -14.45
CA GLN A 662 -0.31 16.99 -14.50
C GLN A 662 0.54 16.42 -15.65
N VAL A 663 0.52 15.10 -15.84
CA VAL A 663 1.22 14.44 -16.96
C VAL A 663 0.63 14.89 -18.30
N THR A 664 -0.69 14.99 -18.41
CA THR A 664 -1.37 15.44 -19.63
C THR A 664 -0.98 16.87 -19.98
N GLN A 665 -0.89 17.76 -19.00
CA GLN A 665 -0.45 19.14 -19.20
C GLN A 665 1.04 19.26 -19.55
N LYS A 666 1.89 18.40 -18.97
CA LYS A 666 3.30 18.27 -19.35
C LYS A 666 3.45 17.77 -20.78
N ASN A 667 2.62 16.82 -21.21
CA ASN A 667 2.59 16.34 -22.59
C ASN A 667 2.18 17.46 -23.56
N ALA A 668 1.19 18.28 -23.21
CA ALA A 668 0.80 19.44 -24.03
C ALA A 668 1.97 20.42 -24.18
N SER A 669 2.67 20.74 -23.09
CA SER A 669 3.85 21.61 -23.12
C SER A 669 4.99 21.01 -23.97
N MET A 670 5.22 19.70 -23.83
CA MET A 670 6.23 18.98 -24.60
C MET A 670 5.91 18.95 -26.10
N VAL A 671 4.63 18.82 -26.46
CA VAL A 671 4.15 18.89 -27.84
C VAL A 671 4.44 20.26 -28.44
N GLU A 672 4.20 21.36 -27.71
CA GLU A 672 4.51 22.72 -28.17
C GLU A 672 6.01 22.91 -28.40
N GLU A 673 6.84 22.50 -27.43
CA GLU A 673 8.30 22.63 -27.51
C GLU A 673 8.88 21.77 -28.65
N THR A 674 8.41 20.52 -28.78
CA THR A 674 8.86 19.61 -29.84
C THR A 674 8.43 20.10 -31.22
N THR A 675 7.24 20.68 -31.33
CA THR A 675 6.77 21.30 -32.58
C THR A 675 7.66 22.47 -32.96
N ALA A 676 7.95 23.37 -32.02
CA ALA A 676 8.84 24.52 -32.26
C ALA A 676 10.25 24.08 -32.70
N ALA A 677 10.84 23.10 -31.99
CA ALA A 677 12.15 22.55 -32.32
C ALA A 677 12.16 21.88 -33.70
N SER A 678 11.10 21.15 -34.06
CA SER A 678 10.97 20.49 -35.37
C SER A 678 10.89 21.50 -36.51
N VAL A 679 10.11 22.57 -36.33
CA VAL A 679 10.00 23.67 -37.32
C VAL A 679 11.35 24.35 -37.50
N GLN A 680 12.06 24.63 -36.40
CA GLN A 680 13.39 25.27 -36.45
C GLN A 680 14.42 24.38 -37.17
N LEU A 681 14.45 23.08 -36.87
CA LEU A 681 15.37 22.13 -37.54
C LEU A 681 15.03 21.95 -39.02
N SER A 682 13.74 21.92 -39.37
CA SER A 682 13.29 21.86 -40.76
C SER A 682 13.75 23.09 -41.55
N HIS A 683 13.62 24.28 -40.94
CA HIS A 683 14.13 25.53 -41.52
C HIS A 683 15.66 25.49 -41.72
N GLN A 684 16.42 25.07 -40.69
CA GLN A 684 17.88 24.97 -40.77
C GLN A 684 18.35 23.96 -41.83
N ALA A 685 17.66 22.82 -41.96
CA ALA A 685 17.94 21.84 -43.01
C ALA A 685 17.65 22.40 -44.41
N GLY A 686 16.58 23.19 -44.55
CA GLY A 686 16.25 23.92 -45.78
C GLY A 686 17.31 24.95 -46.17
N GLU A 687 17.74 25.80 -45.23
CA GLU A 687 18.82 26.77 -45.44
C GLU A 687 20.12 26.10 -45.85
N LEU A 688 20.47 24.98 -45.20
CA LEU A 688 21.68 24.23 -45.51
C LEU A 688 21.63 23.61 -46.91
N ASN A 689 20.48 23.05 -47.31
CA ASN A 689 20.26 22.59 -48.69
C ASN A 689 20.37 23.73 -49.71
N GLN A 690 19.85 24.92 -49.40
CA GLN A 690 19.95 26.10 -50.27
C GLN A 690 21.39 26.62 -50.38
N LEU A 691 22.20 26.51 -49.33
CA LEU A 691 23.62 26.85 -49.37
C LEU A 691 24.41 25.84 -50.21
N ILE A 692 24.08 24.56 -50.11
CA ILE A 692 24.72 23.48 -50.85
C ILE A 692 24.36 23.49 -52.32
N SER A 693 23.10 23.84 -52.68
CA SER A 693 22.66 23.91 -54.08
C SER A 693 23.40 24.99 -54.89
N GLN A 694 24.17 25.85 -54.24
CA GLN A 694 25.04 26.83 -54.91
C GLN A 694 26.34 26.19 -55.42
N PHE A 695 26.69 24.98 -54.96
CA PHE A 695 27.82 24.21 -55.44
C PHE A 695 27.40 23.25 -56.55
N SER A 696 28.15 23.23 -57.65
CA SER A 696 27.98 22.21 -58.69
C SER A 696 28.80 20.98 -58.31
N VAL A 697 28.11 19.91 -57.95
CA VAL A 697 28.66 18.58 -57.66
C VAL A 697 28.17 17.60 -58.73
N SER A 698 28.85 16.45 -58.87
CA SER A 698 28.41 15.40 -59.77
C SER A 698 27.08 14.81 -59.29
N GLU A 699 26.12 14.63 -60.21
CA GLU A 699 24.89 13.91 -59.91
C GLU A 699 25.24 12.43 -59.69
N GLU A 700 25.08 11.96 -58.46
CA GLU A 700 25.12 10.55 -58.15
C GLU A 700 23.87 9.92 -58.77
N THR A 701 24.04 9.10 -59.82
CA THR A 701 22.99 8.28 -60.40
C THR A 701 22.38 7.42 -59.29
N ALA A 702 21.22 7.84 -58.79
CA ALA A 702 20.46 7.16 -57.75
C ALA A 702 20.14 5.73 -58.23
N PHE A 703 20.80 4.75 -57.62
CA PHE A 703 20.40 3.35 -57.73
C PHE A 703 19.07 3.21 -56.98
N SER A 704 17.98 2.99 -57.70
CA SER A 704 16.67 2.70 -57.12
C SER A 704 16.74 1.36 -56.38
N SER A 705 16.85 1.38 -55.06
CA SER A 705 16.51 0.25 -54.21
C SER A 705 15.03 0.36 -53.82
N ASP A 706 14.16 -0.11 -54.71
CA ASP A 706 12.89 -0.69 -54.29
C ASP A 706 13.23 -1.96 -53.50
N ASP A 707 13.34 -1.83 -52.18
CA ASP A 707 13.24 -2.98 -51.27
C ASP A 707 12.07 -2.69 -50.33
N ASP A 708 10.94 -3.25 -50.73
CA ASP A 708 9.67 -3.29 -50.03
C ASP A 708 9.80 -4.13 -48.76
N TRP A 709 9.84 -3.47 -47.60
CA TRP A 709 9.77 -4.10 -46.27
C TRP A 709 8.37 -4.03 -45.66
N SER A 710 7.29 -3.98 -46.46
CA SER A 710 5.92 -3.94 -45.94
C SER A 710 5.34 -5.28 -45.44
N GLN A 711 6.19 -6.24 -45.04
CA GLN A 711 5.73 -7.46 -44.35
C GLN A 711 6.51 -7.74 -43.05
N VAL A 712 6.38 -6.88 -42.04
CA VAL A 712 6.34 -7.33 -40.62
C VAL A 712 5.51 -6.33 -39.80
N ALA A 713 4.21 -6.59 -39.69
CA ALA A 713 3.38 -6.27 -38.53
C ALA A 713 2.14 -7.16 -38.57
#